data_AF-A0A830D0Y7-F1
#
_entry.id   AF-A0A830D0Y7-F1
#
_cell.length_a   1.000
_cell.length_b   1.000
_cell.length_c   1.000
_cell.angle_alpha   90.00
_cell.angle_beta   90.00
_cell.angle_gamma   90.00
#
_symmetry.space_group_name_H-M   'P 1'
#
loop_
_entity.id
_entity.type
_entity.pdbx_description
1 polymer ?
#
loop_
_entity_poly.entity_id
_entity_poly.type
_entity_poly.pdbx_seq_one_letter_code
_entity_poly.pdbx_strand_id
1 'polypeptide(L)'
;MDSKLSLLLSLLCLVARLRFSVSGETNSFESVPDLEKSMYTQIDGFPCVRLLNLSGEIGCSNPGRGNVVGSIVRFKNAKELMGPAAILVSPDDFESLLSRHFIRSRVSNDSDFARKVAGIFVESGTQVQNSLKGFSPDVKFPQAEFAPYRSNKFEWNPAGSGIMWKAYNFPIFLLSQNSTVILKEAMQLGIHEPTSSESFDVVPWYDNLLLFDQRSCSTSNEVDDYRHEFVHHENKSGGQEQRNHYKRKVAQKHVEWKDAAVVHKSCHSQAIPTRGGNHTGLTGQVGGTALTLEPKFDSSSTVPEAALMNEKNKKSYTKVVSEFDLVMQTTKSGTHDSDSCLKEGTCLPLGGYSVWSALPPINISSPLKAKPVVLAMTSMDSASFFRDKNLGAESPISGLIALLAVVDALSHLDGLEELNKQLVFVVLTGEAWGYLGSRRFFLESDQQSDTMKGLDLATIETVVEIGSVGKSYPQGIKTFFAHTAGATSSVNGTLNALQHAQDSLITESIMVKTASISNPGVPPSSLMTFLRKKPQISGLVLEDFDTAFSNEFYHSHLDGLSNINSSSIVAAASLVARTLYILAGGKDPSAINSIKINSSLVEELIGCLLDCEPGLSCGLVKHYISPSTTCPSHYVGVLLGEPSSELYPAYAGDISRFVWNFLADKTSIPTKNVSSSCPKACSGVNELCIKEADGKGVCVISTTRYVPAYSTRLKYDDEWGSWTVLPSNSSDIMGMEDPVWTESNWDTINVRVYTVQTTTYDRLILLLGILVTLFAYLLIVIARTLIRKALKQD
;
A
#
# COMPACT_ATOMS: atom_id res chain seq x y z
N MET A 1 -0.10 -65.33 -49.21
CA MET A 1 0.46 -64.19 -48.44
C MET A 1 -0.65 -63.23 -47.97
N ASP A 2 -1.91 -63.54 -48.31
CA ASP A 2 -3.04 -62.61 -48.28
C ASP A 2 -3.77 -62.54 -46.94
N SER A 3 -3.79 -63.62 -46.14
CA SER A 3 -4.48 -63.62 -44.84
C SER A 3 -3.80 -62.72 -43.80
N LYS A 4 -2.46 -62.68 -43.76
CA LYS A 4 -1.70 -61.82 -42.83
C LYS A 4 -1.72 -60.35 -43.24
N LEU A 5 -1.76 -60.07 -44.55
CA LEU A 5 -1.87 -58.70 -45.07
C LEU A 5 -3.29 -58.14 -44.86
N SER A 6 -4.32 -58.99 -45.02
CA SER A 6 -5.70 -58.64 -44.73
C SER A 6 -5.93 -58.35 -43.24
N LEU A 7 -5.32 -59.15 -42.33
CA LEU A 7 -5.40 -58.91 -40.88
C LEU A 7 -4.68 -57.60 -40.48
N LEU A 8 -3.54 -57.29 -41.10
CA LEU A 8 -2.80 -56.05 -40.85
C LEU A 8 -3.57 -54.82 -41.36
N LEU A 9 -4.16 -54.90 -42.56
CA LEU A 9 -5.00 -53.83 -43.11
C LEU A 9 -6.29 -53.63 -42.30
N SER A 10 -6.90 -54.71 -41.80
CA SER A 10 -8.10 -54.59 -40.96
C SER A 10 -7.77 -54.04 -39.57
N LEU A 11 -6.59 -54.34 -39.00
CA LEU A 11 -6.11 -53.70 -37.77
C LEU A 11 -5.80 -52.21 -37.97
N LEU A 12 -5.15 -51.84 -39.08
CA LEU A 12 -4.90 -50.44 -39.46
C LEU A 12 -6.19 -49.67 -39.72
N CYS A 13 -7.19 -50.29 -40.36
CA CYS A 13 -8.52 -49.72 -40.55
C CYS A 13 -9.30 -49.61 -39.23
N LEU A 14 -9.13 -50.53 -38.28
CA LEU A 14 -9.76 -50.46 -36.95
C LEU A 14 -9.18 -49.29 -36.14
N VAL A 15 -7.85 -49.10 -36.18
CA VAL A 15 -7.15 -47.98 -35.54
C VAL A 15 -7.51 -46.65 -36.23
N ALA A 16 -7.68 -46.63 -37.56
CA ALA A 16 -8.11 -45.45 -38.31
C ALA A 16 -9.61 -45.11 -38.09
N ARG A 17 -10.43 -46.09 -37.68
CA ARG A 17 -11.85 -45.90 -37.32
C ARG A 17 -12.07 -45.55 -35.85
N LEU A 18 -11.06 -45.71 -34.98
CA LEU A 18 -10.99 -45.09 -33.66
C LEU A 18 -10.69 -43.59 -33.81
N ARG A 19 -11.57 -42.86 -34.53
CA ARG A 19 -11.67 -41.41 -34.36
C ARG A 19 -12.41 -41.19 -33.05
N PHE A 20 -11.68 -40.86 -31.99
CA PHE A 20 -12.27 -40.21 -30.83
C PHE A 20 -12.89 -38.90 -31.32
N SER A 21 -14.21 -38.91 -31.51
CA SER A 21 -14.98 -37.71 -31.80
C SER A 21 -15.10 -36.93 -30.50
N VAL A 22 -14.09 -36.11 -30.19
CA VAL A 22 -14.20 -35.09 -29.16
C VAL A 22 -14.98 -33.94 -29.79
N SER A 23 -16.31 -33.98 -29.69
CA SER A 23 -17.17 -32.82 -29.97
C SER A 23 -17.24 -31.95 -28.72
N GLY A 24 -16.20 -31.14 -28.51
CA GLY A 24 -16.29 -29.93 -27.70
C GLY A 24 -15.95 -28.76 -28.60
N GLU A 25 -16.60 -27.61 -28.42
CA GLU A 25 -16.17 -26.37 -29.07
C GLU A 25 -14.67 -26.17 -28.82
N THR A 26 -13.86 -26.43 -29.83
CA THR A 26 -12.44 -26.12 -29.79
C THR A 26 -12.35 -24.62 -29.97
N ASN A 27 -12.26 -23.87 -28.87
CA ASN A 27 -11.57 -22.59 -28.91
C ASN A 27 -10.16 -22.92 -29.43
N SER A 28 -9.91 -22.70 -30.73
CA SER A 28 -8.62 -22.97 -31.31
C SER A 28 -7.66 -21.96 -30.71
N PHE A 29 -6.73 -22.41 -29.86
CA PHE A 29 -5.63 -21.58 -29.41
C PHE A 29 -4.82 -21.18 -30.65
N GLU A 30 -4.84 -19.89 -31.01
CA GLU A 30 -4.16 -19.38 -32.20
C GLU A 30 -2.65 -19.23 -31.97
N SER A 31 -2.22 -19.12 -30.70
CA SER A 31 -0.83 -18.91 -30.32
C SER A 31 -0.48 -19.53 -28.95
N VAL A 32 0.83 -19.64 -28.67
CA VAL A 32 1.35 -20.05 -27.34
C VAL A 32 0.90 -19.10 -26.22
N PRO A 33 0.91 -17.76 -26.39
CA PRO A 33 0.33 -16.83 -25.43
C PRO A 33 -1.15 -17.09 -25.11
N ASP A 34 -1.97 -17.50 -26.08
CA ASP A 34 -3.40 -17.78 -25.84
C ASP A 34 -3.57 -19.02 -24.95
N LEU A 35 -2.74 -20.03 -25.17
CA LEU A 35 -2.68 -21.20 -24.30
C LEU A 35 -2.22 -20.81 -22.89
N GLU A 36 -1.16 -20.00 -22.77
CA GLU A 36 -0.64 -19.52 -21.48
C GLU A 36 -1.72 -18.75 -20.70
N LYS A 37 -2.41 -17.81 -21.35
CA LYS A 37 -3.50 -17.03 -20.75
C LYS A 37 -4.69 -17.88 -20.32
N SER A 38 -4.92 -19.03 -20.97
CA SER A 38 -5.96 -19.98 -20.56
C SER A 38 -5.57 -20.83 -19.35
N MET A 39 -4.27 -21.02 -19.12
CA MET A 39 -3.74 -21.88 -18.04
C MET A 39 -3.41 -21.10 -16.77
N TYR A 40 -2.90 -19.87 -16.92
CA TYR A 40 -2.37 -19.07 -15.82
C TYR A 40 -3.21 -17.82 -15.61
N THR A 41 -3.62 -17.61 -14.36
CA THR A 41 -4.25 -16.36 -13.92
C THR A 41 -3.21 -15.52 -13.20
N GLN A 42 -2.89 -14.34 -13.73
CA GLN A 42 -2.03 -13.37 -13.05
C GLN A 42 -2.76 -12.79 -11.83
N ILE A 43 -2.05 -12.69 -10.71
CA ILE A 43 -2.57 -12.12 -9.48
C ILE A 43 -1.83 -10.81 -9.20
N ASP A 44 -2.56 -9.71 -9.26
CA ASP A 44 -2.03 -8.39 -8.93
C ASP A 44 -1.97 -8.19 -7.41
N GLY A 45 -0.89 -7.58 -6.95
CA GLY A 45 -0.69 -7.27 -5.54
C GLY A 45 0.57 -6.45 -5.30
N PHE A 46 0.79 -6.11 -4.05
CA PHE A 46 1.90 -5.28 -3.58
C PHE A 46 2.86 -6.17 -2.78
N PRO A 47 4.11 -6.34 -3.24
CA PRO A 47 5.06 -7.24 -2.60
C PRO A 47 5.69 -6.61 -1.35
N CYS A 48 6.04 -7.46 -0.40
CA CYS A 48 7.10 -7.19 0.56
C CYS A 48 8.45 -7.48 -0.12
N VAL A 49 9.41 -6.55 -0.03
CA VAL A 49 10.71 -6.66 -0.72
C VAL A 49 11.85 -6.87 0.27
N ARG A 50 13.02 -7.28 -0.22
CA ARG A 50 14.22 -7.51 0.60
C ARG A 50 15.05 -6.22 0.68
N LEU A 51 15.26 -5.74 1.91
CA LEU A 51 16.17 -4.65 2.22
C LEU A 51 17.30 -5.17 3.11
N LEU A 52 18.46 -4.51 3.04
CA LEU A 52 19.65 -4.86 3.81
C LEU A 52 20.17 -3.64 4.52
N ASN A 53 20.79 -3.89 5.67
CA ASN A 53 21.64 -2.96 6.39
C ASN A 53 22.97 -3.67 6.71
N LEU A 54 23.96 -2.96 7.25
CA LEU A 54 25.23 -3.54 7.71
C LEU A 54 25.06 -4.64 8.77
N SER A 55 23.94 -4.62 9.49
CA SER A 55 23.65 -5.60 10.55
C SER A 55 22.88 -6.84 10.06
N GLY A 56 22.44 -6.88 8.81
CA GLY A 56 21.68 -7.99 8.24
C GLY A 56 20.52 -7.55 7.36
N GLU A 57 19.53 -8.44 7.23
CA GLU A 57 18.44 -8.31 6.26
C GLU A 57 17.09 -8.09 6.94
N ILE A 58 16.17 -7.43 6.22
CA ILE A 58 14.75 -7.32 6.57
C ILE A 58 13.86 -7.54 5.34
N GLY A 59 12.57 -7.73 5.56
CA GLY A 59 11.59 -7.91 4.48
C GLY A 59 11.65 -9.31 3.86
N CYS A 60 11.15 -9.46 2.64
CA CYS A 60 10.73 -10.77 2.11
C CYS A 60 11.51 -11.20 0.87
N SER A 61 11.72 -12.51 0.72
CA SER A 61 12.28 -13.12 -0.49
C SER A 61 11.86 -14.58 -0.61
N ASN A 62 11.83 -15.10 -1.84
CA ASN A 62 11.66 -16.53 -2.09
C ASN A 62 12.74 -17.38 -1.38
N PRO A 63 12.40 -18.57 -0.83
CA PRO A 63 13.40 -19.50 -0.36
C PRO A 63 14.25 -20.04 -1.53
N GLY A 64 15.54 -19.70 -1.55
CA GLY A 64 16.49 -20.19 -2.53
C GLY A 64 16.56 -19.37 -3.82
N ARG A 65 16.89 -20.02 -4.94
CA ARG A 65 17.27 -19.37 -6.21
C ARG A 65 16.19 -19.37 -7.30
N GLY A 66 14.98 -19.85 -7.02
CA GLY A 66 13.94 -20.03 -8.03
C GLY A 66 12.53 -19.78 -7.53
N ASN A 67 11.57 -19.96 -8.43
CA ASN A 67 10.14 -19.75 -8.15
C ASN A 67 9.64 -20.77 -7.13
N VAL A 68 8.66 -20.34 -6.34
CA VAL A 68 8.14 -21.14 -5.23
C VAL A 68 6.68 -21.42 -5.49
N VAL A 69 6.31 -22.71 -5.49
CA VAL A 69 4.95 -23.17 -5.78
C VAL A 69 4.35 -23.77 -4.53
N GLY A 70 3.13 -23.37 -4.19
CA GLY A 70 2.39 -23.90 -3.05
C GLY A 70 0.89 -23.98 -3.28
N SER A 71 0.24 -24.97 -2.67
CA SER A 71 -1.22 -25.06 -2.69
C SER A 71 -1.84 -23.98 -1.80
N ILE A 72 -2.91 -23.35 -2.24
CA ILE A 72 -3.52 -22.23 -1.51
C ILE A 72 -4.37 -22.76 -0.35
N VAL A 73 -4.14 -22.25 0.86
CA VAL A 73 -4.88 -22.63 2.08
C VAL A 73 -5.27 -21.39 2.88
N ARG A 74 -6.49 -21.37 3.43
CA ARG A 74 -6.91 -20.27 4.34
C ARG A 74 -6.29 -20.46 5.72
N PHE A 75 -5.86 -19.37 6.36
CA PHE A 75 -5.18 -19.39 7.67
C PHE A 75 -5.91 -20.21 8.75
N LYS A 76 -7.24 -20.12 8.84
CA LYS A 76 -8.05 -20.90 9.81
C LYS A 76 -7.85 -22.43 9.68
N ASN A 77 -7.52 -22.90 8.48
CA ASN A 77 -7.29 -24.31 8.16
C ASN A 77 -5.79 -24.69 8.22
N ALA A 78 -4.88 -23.74 8.42
CA ALA A 78 -3.42 -23.95 8.35
C ALA A 78 -2.82 -24.49 9.67
N LYS A 79 -3.58 -25.28 10.45
CA LYS A 79 -3.06 -25.87 11.70
C LYS A 79 -2.01 -26.96 11.45
N GLU A 80 -2.11 -27.66 10.31
CA GLU A 80 -1.13 -28.64 9.81
C GLU A 80 -0.97 -28.48 8.29
N LEU A 81 0.28 -28.37 7.82
CA LEU A 81 0.60 -28.30 6.39
C LEU A 81 1.09 -29.67 5.90
N MET A 82 0.39 -30.24 4.92
CA MET A 82 0.78 -31.53 4.31
C MET A 82 1.90 -31.40 3.26
N GLY A 83 2.21 -30.18 2.82
CA GLY A 83 3.23 -29.85 1.83
C GLY A 83 3.39 -28.33 1.68
N PRO A 84 4.16 -27.85 0.69
CA PRO A 84 4.30 -26.43 0.39
C PRO A 84 2.94 -25.76 0.18
N ALA A 85 2.67 -24.70 0.94
CA ALA A 85 1.36 -24.04 0.95
C ALA A 85 1.48 -22.52 0.97
N ALA A 86 0.62 -21.86 0.19
CA ALA A 86 0.43 -20.43 0.18
C ALA A 86 -0.73 -20.07 1.11
N ILE A 87 -0.47 -19.30 2.16
CA ILE A 87 -1.45 -19.04 3.22
C ILE A 87 -2.20 -17.75 2.91
N LEU A 88 -3.52 -17.84 2.72
CA LEU A 88 -4.41 -16.69 2.60
C LEU A 88 -4.91 -16.23 3.98
N VAL A 89 -4.67 -14.96 4.29
CA VAL A 89 -4.91 -14.35 5.61
C VAL A 89 -5.79 -13.11 5.46
N SER A 90 -6.70 -12.90 6.41
CA SER A 90 -7.46 -11.65 6.52
C SER A 90 -6.55 -10.51 7.04
N PRO A 91 -6.91 -9.23 6.83
CA PRO A 91 -6.16 -8.11 7.41
C PRO A 91 -6.04 -8.19 8.94
N ASP A 92 -7.13 -8.53 9.63
CA ASP A 92 -7.17 -8.64 11.10
C ASP A 92 -6.26 -9.74 11.64
N ASP A 93 -6.18 -10.86 10.91
CA ASP A 93 -5.36 -12.02 11.29
C ASP A 93 -3.89 -11.85 10.89
N PHE A 94 -3.56 -10.89 10.02
CA PHE A 94 -2.22 -10.72 9.47
C PHE A 94 -1.18 -10.38 10.55
N GLU A 95 -1.50 -9.42 11.42
CA GLU A 95 -0.62 -9.09 12.54
C GLU A 95 -0.49 -10.28 13.50
N SER A 96 -1.60 -10.95 13.82
CA SER A 96 -1.62 -12.12 14.70
C SER A 96 -0.71 -13.24 14.17
N LEU A 97 -0.75 -13.50 12.86
CA LEU A 97 0.11 -14.45 12.16
C LEU A 97 1.59 -14.04 12.23
N LEU A 98 1.91 -12.77 11.99
CA LEU A 98 3.30 -12.30 12.02
C LEU A 98 3.80 -11.94 13.43
N SER A 99 2.92 -12.01 14.42
CA SER A 99 3.23 -11.69 15.80
C SER A 99 4.36 -12.56 16.32
N ARG A 100 5.15 -11.97 17.22
CA ARG A 100 6.31 -12.62 17.83
C ARG A 100 5.93 -13.92 18.55
N HIS A 101 4.67 -14.10 18.97
CA HIS A 101 4.20 -15.32 19.60
C HIS A 101 3.91 -16.42 18.57
N PHE A 102 3.21 -16.12 17.47
CA PHE A 102 2.87 -17.12 16.45
C PHE A 102 4.10 -17.54 15.63
N ILE A 103 4.89 -16.59 15.12
CA ILE A 103 6.14 -16.91 14.39
C ILE A 103 7.12 -17.65 15.30
N ARG A 104 7.35 -17.20 16.53
CA ARG A 104 8.31 -17.88 17.43
C ARG A 104 7.84 -19.28 17.80
N SER A 105 6.55 -19.49 18.02
CA SER A 105 6.02 -20.81 18.40
C SER A 105 5.85 -21.79 17.24
N ARG A 106 5.63 -21.31 15.99
CA ARG A 106 5.29 -22.18 14.84
C ARG A 106 6.18 -22.06 13.61
N VAL A 107 6.93 -20.98 13.45
CA VAL A 107 7.84 -20.80 12.29
C VAL A 107 9.29 -20.93 12.76
N SER A 108 9.65 -20.35 13.90
CA SER A 108 11.01 -20.42 14.45
C SER A 108 11.29 -21.70 15.24
N ASN A 109 10.28 -22.25 15.93
CA ASN A 109 10.43 -23.48 16.74
C ASN A 109 10.00 -24.76 16.00
N ASP A 110 9.24 -24.64 14.91
CA ASP A 110 8.80 -25.76 14.06
C ASP A 110 9.36 -25.55 12.65
N SER A 111 10.59 -26.03 12.46
CA SER A 111 11.32 -25.94 11.19
C SER A 111 10.62 -26.65 10.05
N ASP A 112 9.79 -27.65 10.36
CA ASP A 112 9.03 -28.39 9.36
C ASP A 112 7.82 -27.60 8.85
N PHE A 113 7.15 -26.85 9.71
CA PHE A 113 6.10 -25.92 9.28
C PHE A 113 6.69 -24.77 8.45
N ALA A 114 7.76 -24.12 8.91
CA ALA A 114 8.40 -23.02 8.20
C ALA A 114 8.87 -23.39 6.79
N ARG A 115 9.46 -24.57 6.63
CA ARG A 115 9.88 -25.10 5.32
C ARG A 115 8.72 -25.37 4.36
N LYS A 116 7.49 -25.51 4.88
CA LYS A 116 6.28 -25.75 4.09
C LYS A 116 5.51 -24.47 3.78
N VAL A 117 5.90 -23.31 4.32
CA VAL A 117 5.30 -22.03 3.92
C VAL A 117 5.91 -21.61 2.59
N ALA A 118 5.12 -21.73 1.52
CA ALA A 118 5.51 -21.30 0.18
C ALA A 118 5.35 -19.79 -0.02
N GLY A 119 4.44 -19.16 0.73
CA GLY A 119 4.17 -17.74 0.68
C GLY A 119 2.94 -17.36 1.49
N ILE A 120 2.69 -16.06 1.64
CA ILE A 120 1.52 -15.51 2.33
C ILE A 120 0.82 -14.50 1.42
N PHE A 121 -0.49 -14.61 1.35
CA PHE A 121 -1.38 -13.62 0.77
C PHE A 121 -2.16 -12.92 1.86
N VAL A 122 -2.16 -11.59 1.82
CA VAL A 122 -3.00 -10.74 2.65
C VAL A 122 -4.14 -10.23 1.79
N GLU A 123 -5.38 -10.51 2.22
CA GLU A 123 -6.58 -10.02 1.55
C GLU A 123 -6.67 -8.50 1.60
N SER A 124 -7.23 -7.86 0.57
CA SER A 124 -7.65 -6.46 0.62
C SER A 124 -9.16 -6.37 0.84
N GLY A 125 -9.62 -5.41 1.65
CA GLY A 125 -11.05 -5.22 1.92
C GLY A 125 -11.39 -3.80 2.38
N THR A 126 -12.61 -3.34 2.05
CA THR A 126 -13.14 -2.00 2.38
C THR A 126 -13.82 -1.93 3.76
N GLN A 127 -14.33 -3.05 4.29
CA GLN A 127 -14.90 -3.13 5.66
C GLN A 127 -13.83 -3.06 6.78
N VAL A 128 -12.57 -2.96 6.39
CA VAL A 128 -11.38 -3.12 7.22
C VAL A 128 -11.09 -1.83 8.01
N GLN A 129 -11.43 -0.65 7.49
CA GLN A 129 -11.09 0.63 8.14
C GLN A 129 -11.98 1.00 9.35
N ASN A 130 -13.22 0.49 9.43
CA ASN A 130 -14.14 0.82 10.53
C ASN A 130 -14.13 -0.19 11.68
N SER A 131 -13.41 -1.31 11.56
CA SER A 131 -13.41 -2.41 12.53
C SER A 131 -12.03 -2.88 12.99
N LEU A 132 -10.95 -2.47 12.31
CA LEU A 132 -9.60 -2.78 12.72
C LEU A 132 -9.21 -2.02 13.99
N LYS A 133 -8.56 -2.75 14.90
CA LYS A 133 -7.63 -2.13 15.85
C LYS A 133 -6.48 -1.52 15.03
N GLY A 134 -6.01 -0.34 15.40
CA GLY A 134 -4.81 0.28 14.84
C GLY A 134 -3.68 -0.70 14.53
N PHE A 135 -3.07 -0.58 13.35
CA PHE A 135 -1.99 -1.45 12.89
C PHE A 135 -0.82 -0.65 12.31
N SER A 136 0.31 -0.68 13.02
CA SER A 136 1.60 -0.16 12.55
C SER A 136 2.64 -1.29 12.46
N PRO A 137 3.24 -1.54 11.28
CA PRO A 137 4.27 -2.57 11.13
C PRO A 137 5.64 -2.14 11.69
N ASP A 138 5.80 -0.87 12.04
CA ASP A 138 6.99 -0.29 12.64
C ASP A 138 7.15 -0.67 14.13
N VAL A 139 8.29 -0.37 14.74
CA VAL A 139 8.54 -0.50 16.18
C VAL A 139 7.80 0.58 16.97
N LYS A 140 7.74 0.35 18.29
CA LYS A 140 7.05 1.24 19.22
C LYS A 140 7.73 2.58 19.45
N PHE A 141 9.03 2.63 19.26
CA PHE A 141 9.80 3.88 19.22
C PHE A 141 10.59 3.86 17.92
N PRO A 142 10.00 4.39 16.83
CA PRO A 142 10.71 4.52 15.57
C PRO A 142 12.01 5.31 15.78
N GLN A 143 13.11 4.81 15.21
CA GLN A 143 14.37 5.56 15.13
C GLN A 143 14.96 6.00 16.49
N ALA A 144 14.70 5.23 17.54
CA ALA A 144 15.06 5.57 18.92
C ALA A 144 16.57 5.78 19.15
N GLU A 145 17.41 5.10 18.39
CA GLU A 145 18.88 5.23 18.40
C GLU A 145 19.35 6.64 18.03
N PHE A 146 18.53 7.41 17.31
CA PHE A 146 18.88 8.75 16.89
C PHE A 146 18.37 9.84 17.83
N ALA A 147 17.58 9.49 18.85
CA ALA A 147 17.01 10.46 19.77
C ALA A 147 18.12 11.21 20.55
N PRO A 148 18.01 12.54 20.73
CA PRO A 148 18.98 13.33 21.50
C PRO A 148 18.89 13.08 23.02
N TYR A 149 18.01 12.19 23.47
CA TYR A 149 17.72 11.87 24.86
C TYR A 149 17.72 10.36 25.07
N ARG A 150 18.00 9.92 26.31
CA ARG A 150 18.05 8.48 26.65
C ARG A 150 16.71 8.02 27.19
N SER A 151 15.85 7.47 26.32
CA SER A 151 14.58 6.88 26.74
C SER A 151 14.07 5.78 25.79
N ASN A 152 14.89 4.76 25.56
CA ASN A 152 14.63 3.71 24.56
C ASN A 152 13.42 2.80 24.89
N LYS A 153 12.70 3.07 25.99
CA LYS A 153 11.49 2.34 26.41
C LYS A 153 10.20 3.13 26.23
N PHE A 154 10.29 4.42 25.90
CA PHE A 154 9.10 5.21 25.62
C PHE A 154 8.41 4.69 24.35
N GLU A 155 7.09 4.72 24.31
CA GLU A 155 6.31 4.18 23.18
C GLU A 155 5.57 5.32 22.50
N TRP A 156 6.25 6.04 21.60
CA TRP A 156 5.62 7.06 20.76
C TRP A 156 4.56 6.45 19.82
N ASN A 157 4.79 5.21 19.38
CA ASN A 157 3.89 4.42 18.53
C ASN A 157 3.40 3.15 19.27
N PRO A 158 2.40 3.23 20.16
CA PRO A 158 1.91 2.06 20.90
C PRO A 158 1.38 0.93 20.00
N ALA A 159 0.89 1.26 18.80
CA ALA A 159 0.42 0.32 17.78
C ALA A 159 1.56 -0.39 17.02
N GLY A 160 2.83 -0.04 17.30
CA GLY A 160 4.00 -0.60 16.64
C GLY A 160 4.26 -2.08 16.96
N SER A 161 4.08 -2.93 15.96
CA SER A 161 4.30 -4.39 16.05
C SER A 161 5.76 -4.82 15.80
N GLY A 162 6.54 -3.99 15.11
CA GLY A 162 7.93 -4.23 14.72
C GLY A 162 8.11 -5.37 13.71
N ILE A 163 7.07 -5.70 12.93
CA ILE A 163 7.13 -6.80 11.96
C ILE A 163 7.87 -6.42 10.66
N MET A 164 7.94 -5.12 10.32
CA MET A 164 8.65 -4.62 9.14
C MET A 164 10.16 -4.85 9.24
N TRP A 165 10.70 -4.84 10.46
CA TRP A 165 12.14 -4.93 10.76
C TRP A 165 12.65 -6.37 10.91
N LYS A 166 11.99 -7.35 10.29
CA LYS A 166 12.37 -8.76 10.35
C LYS A 166 12.59 -9.32 8.95
N ALA A 167 13.51 -10.27 8.82
CA ALA A 167 13.69 -11.05 7.61
C ALA A 167 12.68 -12.20 7.52
N TYR A 168 12.06 -12.34 6.35
CA TYR A 168 11.17 -13.42 5.98
C TYR A 168 11.70 -14.14 4.74
N ASN A 169 12.00 -15.42 4.88
CA ASN A 169 12.50 -16.27 3.78
C ASN A 169 11.35 -16.97 3.04
N PHE A 170 10.27 -16.23 2.83
CA PHE A 170 9.14 -16.58 1.98
C PHE A 170 8.47 -15.29 1.48
N PRO A 171 7.82 -15.33 0.30
CA PRO A 171 7.13 -14.19 -0.26
C PRO A 171 5.87 -13.83 0.54
N ILE A 172 5.59 -12.54 0.64
CA ILE A 172 4.36 -12.01 1.25
C ILE A 172 3.81 -10.92 0.33
N PHE A 173 2.54 -11.03 -0.04
CA PHE A 173 1.85 -10.12 -0.95
C PHE A 173 0.55 -9.61 -0.35
N LEU A 174 0.33 -8.30 -0.43
CA LEU A 174 -0.99 -7.71 -0.25
C LEU A 174 -1.73 -7.76 -1.58
N LEU A 175 -2.85 -8.46 -1.65
CA LEU A 175 -3.62 -8.61 -2.88
C LEU A 175 -4.34 -7.30 -3.22
N SER A 176 -4.57 -7.05 -4.51
CA SER A 176 -5.56 -6.06 -4.93
C SER A 176 -6.98 -6.51 -4.53
N GLN A 177 -7.95 -5.59 -4.53
CA GLN A 177 -9.35 -5.95 -4.26
C GLN A 177 -9.88 -6.97 -5.27
N ASN A 178 -9.59 -6.77 -6.56
CA ASN A 178 -9.98 -7.69 -7.63
C ASN A 178 -9.30 -9.05 -7.46
N SER A 179 -7.98 -9.07 -7.26
CA SER A 179 -7.20 -10.29 -7.01
C SER A 179 -7.68 -11.07 -5.79
N THR A 180 -8.13 -10.37 -4.74
CA THR A 180 -8.70 -11.00 -3.55
C THR A 180 -9.97 -11.79 -3.88
N VAL A 181 -10.85 -11.24 -4.73
CA VAL A 181 -12.07 -11.93 -5.19
C VAL A 181 -11.71 -13.13 -6.07
N ILE A 182 -10.86 -12.92 -7.07
CA ILE A 182 -10.39 -13.98 -7.99
C ILE A 182 -9.80 -15.16 -7.22
N LEU A 183 -8.93 -14.89 -6.24
CA LEU A 183 -8.29 -15.94 -5.45
C LEU A 183 -9.29 -16.72 -4.61
N LYS A 184 -10.29 -16.04 -4.03
CA LYS A 184 -11.36 -16.68 -3.23
C LYS A 184 -12.24 -17.58 -4.11
N GLU A 185 -12.60 -17.11 -5.30
CA GLU A 185 -13.37 -17.89 -6.27
C GLU A 185 -12.59 -19.11 -6.76
N ALA A 186 -11.31 -18.96 -7.09
CA ALA A 186 -10.45 -20.08 -7.50
C ALA A 186 -10.36 -21.15 -6.40
N MET A 187 -10.26 -20.75 -5.13
CA MET A 187 -10.30 -21.67 -3.99
C MET A 187 -11.65 -22.39 -3.86
N GLN A 188 -12.77 -21.75 -4.22
CA GLN A 188 -14.11 -22.33 -4.12
C GLN A 188 -14.44 -23.26 -5.31
N LEU A 189 -14.03 -22.90 -6.53
CA LEU A 189 -14.18 -23.71 -7.74
C LEU A 189 -13.29 -24.97 -7.71
N GLY A 190 -12.10 -24.89 -7.12
CA GLY A 190 -11.27 -26.08 -6.85
C GLY A 190 -11.90 -27.08 -5.86
N ILE A 191 -12.98 -26.70 -5.17
CA ILE A 191 -13.74 -27.52 -4.21
C ILE A 191 -15.09 -28.00 -4.79
N HIS A 192 -15.61 -27.33 -5.82
CA HIS A 192 -16.84 -27.70 -6.52
C HIS A 192 -16.60 -27.80 -8.04
N GLU A 193 -16.40 -29.02 -8.52
CA GLU A 193 -16.48 -29.29 -9.96
C GLU A 193 -17.96 -29.38 -10.39
N PRO A 194 -18.35 -28.84 -11.56
CA PRO A 194 -19.67 -29.04 -12.12
C PRO A 194 -19.79 -30.51 -12.58
N THR A 195 -20.81 -31.22 -12.09
CA THR A 195 -21.18 -32.51 -12.67
C THR A 195 -21.73 -32.27 -14.08
N SER A 196 -20.90 -32.40 -15.11
CA SER A 196 -21.37 -32.69 -16.47
C SER A 196 -21.83 -34.15 -16.53
N SER A 197 -23.04 -34.41 -16.04
CA SER A 197 -23.75 -35.64 -16.38
C SER A 197 -24.48 -35.42 -17.71
N GLU A 198 -23.81 -35.71 -18.82
CA GLU A 198 -24.53 -36.16 -20.01
C GLU A 198 -25.13 -37.53 -19.69
N SER A 199 -26.41 -37.56 -19.35
CA SER A 199 -27.19 -38.78 -19.33
C SER A 199 -27.50 -39.19 -20.78
N PHE A 200 -26.91 -40.29 -21.21
CA PHE A 200 -27.34 -41.03 -22.39
C PHE A 200 -28.80 -41.49 -22.21
N ASP A 201 -29.73 -40.86 -22.92
CA ASP A 201 -31.11 -41.34 -23.03
C ASP A 201 -31.17 -42.51 -24.03
N VAL A 202 -31.33 -43.72 -23.49
CA VAL A 202 -31.82 -44.87 -24.24
C VAL A 202 -33.35 -44.86 -24.13
N VAL A 203 -34.02 -44.45 -25.19
CA VAL A 203 -35.48 -44.57 -25.33
C VAL A 203 -35.87 -46.04 -25.55
N PRO A 204 -36.92 -46.52 -24.88
CA PRO A 204 -37.89 -47.37 -25.57
C PRO A 204 -39.31 -46.82 -25.44
N TRP A 205 -40.02 -46.93 -26.56
CA TRP A 205 -41.42 -46.59 -26.78
C TRP A 205 -42.38 -47.36 -25.87
N TYR A 206 -43.39 -46.67 -25.31
CA TYR A 206 -44.81 -47.05 -25.42
C TYR A 206 -45.72 -45.88 -25.00
N ASP A 207 -46.78 -45.69 -25.79
CA ASP A 207 -47.76 -44.60 -25.76
C ASP A 207 -48.71 -44.58 -24.56
N ASN A 208 -49.14 -43.34 -24.23
CA ASN A 208 -50.47 -42.85 -23.81
C ASN A 208 -51.32 -43.66 -22.81
N LEU A 209 -51.77 -43.01 -21.72
CA LEU A 209 -53.19 -42.68 -21.49
C LEU A 209 -53.46 -42.01 -20.11
N LEU A 210 -54.47 -41.11 -20.08
CA LEU A 210 -55.29 -40.56 -18.96
C LEU A 210 -54.76 -39.27 -18.27
N LEU A 211 -55.31 -38.06 -18.48
CA LEU A 211 -56.66 -37.47 -18.19
C LEU A 211 -57.02 -37.29 -16.71
N PHE A 212 -57.64 -36.11 -16.45
CA PHE A 212 -58.28 -35.53 -15.25
C PHE A 212 -57.40 -34.57 -14.42
N ASP A 213 -57.65 -33.27 -14.33
CA ASP A 213 -58.84 -32.40 -14.08
C ASP A 213 -58.79 -31.83 -12.66
N GLN A 214 -59.05 -30.53 -12.58
CA GLN A 214 -59.01 -29.67 -11.40
C GLN A 214 -60.14 -30.02 -10.43
N ARG A 215 -59.91 -29.86 -9.10
CA ARG A 215 -60.92 -29.35 -8.16
C ARG A 215 -60.37 -28.98 -6.77
N SER A 216 -60.62 -27.71 -6.42
CA SER A 216 -61.14 -27.24 -5.12
C SER A 216 -60.22 -27.14 -3.89
N CYS A 217 -59.64 -25.94 -3.70
CA CYS A 217 -59.41 -25.40 -2.36
C CYS A 217 -60.71 -24.75 -1.85
N SER A 218 -61.09 -25.09 -0.61
CA SER A 218 -62.20 -24.47 0.12
C SER A 218 -61.66 -23.69 1.31
N THR A 219 -62.31 -22.57 1.57
CA THR A 219 -62.06 -21.54 2.59
C THR A 219 -62.59 -21.95 3.96
N SER A 220 -61.89 -21.61 5.05
CA SER A 220 -62.53 -21.15 6.30
C SER A 220 -61.58 -20.33 7.17
N ASN A 221 -62.16 -19.29 7.77
CA ASN A 221 -61.55 -18.24 8.60
C ASN A 221 -61.43 -18.63 10.08
N GLU A 222 -60.82 -17.72 10.85
CA GLU A 222 -60.76 -17.61 12.33
C GLU A 222 -59.67 -18.49 12.97
N VAL A 223 -58.83 -18.01 13.90
CA VAL A 223 -59.09 -17.12 15.05
C VAL A 223 -57.82 -16.35 15.46
N ASP A 224 -57.97 -15.03 15.66
CA ASP A 224 -57.13 -14.17 16.51
C ASP A 224 -57.21 -14.61 17.98
N ASP A 225 -56.09 -14.90 18.65
CA ASP A 225 -55.86 -14.56 20.07
C ASP A 225 -54.41 -14.90 20.51
N TYR A 226 -53.91 -14.21 21.53
CA TYR A 226 -52.65 -14.40 22.27
C TYR A 226 -51.37 -13.73 21.75
N ARG A 227 -51.35 -12.40 21.89
CA ARG A 227 -50.12 -11.63 22.09
C ARG A 227 -50.23 -10.75 23.34
N HIS A 228 -50.12 -11.33 24.54
CA HIS A 228 -49.80 -10.61 25.77
C HIS A 228 -49.33 -11.60 26.84
N GLU A 229 -48.01 -11.57 27.15
CA GLU A 229 -47.34 -11.97 28.41
C GLU A 229 -45.91 -12.42 28.10
N PHE A 230 -44.95 -11.50 28.05
CA PHE A 230 -43.52 -11.83 28.27
C PHE A 230 -42.75 -10.56 28.69
N VAL A 231 -43.18 -9.94 29.79
CA VAL A 231 -42.35 -9.03 30.60
C VAL A 231 -42.69 -9.32 32.07
N HIS A 232 -41.66 -9.46 32.90
CA HIS A 232 -41.63 -9.82 34.33
C HIS A 232 -41.59 -11.32 34.66
N HIS A 233 -40.39 -11.84 34.90
CA HIS A 233 -39.96 -12.25 36.25
C HIS A 233 -38.54 -12.85 36.21
N GLU A 234 -37.57 -12.09 36.71
CA GLU A 234 -36.43 -12.67 37.43
C GLU A 234 -36.81 -12.85 38.91
N ASN A 235 -36.12 -13.79 39.56
CA ASN A 235 -36.11 -14.08 40.99
C ASN A 235 -37.27 -14.90 41.57
N LYS A 236 -37.08 -16.23 41.60
CA LYS A 236 -37.24 -17.05 42.83
C LYS A 236 -36.55 -18.42 42.70
N SER A 237 -35.94 -18.84 43.80
CA SER A 237 -35.29 -20.12 44.05
C SER A 237 -36.24 -21.31 43.84
N GLY A 238 -35.91 -22.19 42.89
CA GLY A 238 -36.63 -23.44 42.63
C GLY A 238 -35.67 -24.55 42.17
N GLY A 239 -35.87 -25.75 42.71
CA GLY A 239 -34.96 -26.91 42.61
C GLY A 239 -34.78 -27.47 41.19
N GLN A 240 -33.73 -28.29 41.06
CA GLN A 240 -33.19 -28.80 39.79
C GLN A 240 -34.18 -29.62 38.94
N GLU A 241 -35.26 -30.15 39.54
CA GLU A 241 -36.30 -30.90 38.82
C GLU A 241 -37.31 -30.03 38.04
N GLN A 242 -37.63 -28.82 38.49
CA GLN A 242 -38.56 -27.94 37.76
C GLN A 242 -37.93 -27.34 36.48
N ARG A 243 -36.60 -27.15 36.47
CA ARG A 243 -35.85 -26.69 35.29
C ARG A 243 -35.79 -27.73 34.16
N ASN A 244 -35.79 -29.02 34.50
CA ASN A 244 -35.76 -30.10 33.50
C ASN A 244 -37.13 -30.36 32.87
N HIS A 245 -38.23 -30.12 33.59
CA HIS A 245 -39.59 -30.18 33.01
C HIS A 245 -39.85 -29.04 32.02
N TYR A 246 -39.36 -27.83 32.32
CA TYR A 246 -39.49 -26.65 31.44
C TYR A 246 -38.66 -26.80 30.14
N LYS A 247 -37.44 -27.34 30.23
CA LYS A 247 -36.60 -27.62 29.04
C LYS A 247 -37.20 -28.71 28.13
N ARG A 248 -37.93 -29.69 28.67
CA ARG A 248 -38.62 -30.71 27.87
C ARG A 248 -39.84 -30.15 27.12
N LYS A 249 -40.62 -29.25 27.71
CA LYS A 249 -41.76 -28.62 27.01
C LYS A 249 -41.33 -27.66 25.89
N VAL A 250 -40.20 -26.96 26.04
CA VAL A 250 -39.67 -26.07 25.00
C VAL A 250 -39.06 -26.87 23.84
N ALA A 251 -38.39 -27.99 24.11
CA ALA A 251 -37.87 -28.88 23.09
C ALA A 251 -38.99 -29.58 22.28
N GLN A 252 -40.12 -29.91 22.92
CA GLN A 252 -41.25 -30.58 22.26
C GLN A 252 -42.04 -29.62 21.34
N LYS A 253 -42.13 -28.32 21.68
CA LYS A 253 -42.76 -27.29 20.82
C LYS A 253 -41.88 -26.83 19.64
N HIS A 254 -40.56 -27.05 19.69
CA HIS A 254 -39.64 -26.70 18.59
C HIS A 254 -39.63 -27.74 17.46
N VAL A 255 -40.06 -28.98 17.75
CA VAL A 255 -40.18 -30.05 16.75
C VAL A 255 -41.46 -29.86 15.92
N GLU A 256 -42.58 -29.43 16.52
CA GLU A 256 -43.82 -29.15 15.78
C GLU A 256 -43.76 -27.90 14.87
N TRP A 257 -42.84 -26.97 15.12
CA TRP A 257 -42.63 -25.78 14.26
C TRP A 257 -41.79 -26.05 13.01
N LYS A 258 -41.01 -27.13 12.98
CA LYS A 258 -40.21 -27.51 11.80
C LYS A 258 -41.02 -28.28 10.75
N ASP A 259 -42.05 -29.02 11.17
CA ASP A 259 -42.87 -29.82 10.24
C ASP A 259 -44.00 -29.01 9.59
N ALA A 260 -44.41 -27.87 10.18
CA ALA A 260 -45.42 -26.97 9.58
C ALA A 260 -44.86 -26.00 8.51
N ALA A 261 -43.54 -25.74 8.49
CA ALA A 261 -42.92 -24.78 7.58
C ALA A 261 -42.54 -25.38 6.20
N VAL A 262 -42.56 -26.70 6.06
CA VAL A 262 -42.17 -27.40 4.81
C VAL A 262 -43.35 -27.57 3.85
N VAL A 263 -44.60 -27.39 4.30
CA VAL A 263 -45.81 -27.63 3.49
C VAL A 263 -46.40 -26.35 2.89
N HIS A 264 -45.94 -25.14 3.28
CA HIS A 264 -46.57 -23.87 2.88
C HIS A 264 -45.84 -23.05 1.79
N LYS A 265 -44.86 -23.64 1.09
CA LYS A 265 -44.06 -22.95 0.04
C LYS A 265 -44.31 -23.43 -1.39
N SER A 266 -45.43 -24.10 -1.64
CA SER A 266 -45.87 -24.48 -2.99
C SER A 266 -47.31 -24.02 -3.23
N CYS A 267 -47.52 -22.70 -3.30
CA CYS A 267 -48.66 -22.02 -3.93
C CYS A 267 -48.56 -20.50 -3.67
N HIS A 268 -47.91 -19.75 -4.56
CA HIS A 268 -48.36 -18.44 -5.10
C HIS A 268 -47.21 -17.73 -5.84
N SER A 269 -47.31 -17.79 -7.17
CA SER A 269 -46.85 -16.76 -8.10
C SER A 269 -48.05 -16.46 -8.97
N GLN A 270 -48.70 -15.32 -8.75
CA GLN A 270 -49.52 -14.62 -9.75
C GLN A 270 -49.95 -13.26 -9.20
N ALA A 271 -49.60 -12.23 -9.97
CA ALA A 271 -49.92 -10.83 -9.73
C ALA A 271 -51.30 -10.47 -10.26
N ILE A 272 -52.11 -9.69 -9.52
CA ILE A 272 -53.03 -8.68 -10.10
C ILE A 272 -53.31 -7.53 -9.08
N PRO A 273 -53.93 -6.39 -9.45
CA PRO A 273 -53.43 -5.04 -9.13
C PRO A 273 -54.38 -4.27 -8.19
N THR A 274 -53.93 -3.14 -7.63
CA THR A 274 -54.87 -2.18 -7.03
C THR A 274 -54.52 -0.73 -7.38
N ARG A 275 -55.58 0.02 -7.66
CA ARG A 275 -55.68 1.34 -8.27
C ARG A 275 -56.24 2.32 -7.25
N GLY A 276 -55.77 3.58 -7.27
CA GLY A 276 -56.44 4.78 -6.73
C GLY A 276 -55.56 5.62 -5.78
N GLY A 277 -55.32 6.92 -6.00
CA GLY A 277 -55.84 7.82 -7.02
C GLY A 277 -55.22 9.23 -7.02
N ASN A 278 -55.51 9.94 -8.12
CA ASN A 278 -55.65 11.39 -8.39
C ASN A 278 -54.70 12.45 -7.77
N HIS A 279 -54.00 13.20 -8.65
CA HIS A 279 -54.30 14.62 -8.94
C HIS A 279 -53.55 15.18 -10.18
N THR A 280 -54.32 15.63 -11.17
CA THR A 280 -54.21 16.82 -12.06
C THR A 280 -52.86 17.36 -12.61
N GLY A 281 -52.78 17.57 -13.94
CA GLY A 281 -52.07 18.75 -14.52
C GLY A 281 -51.27 18.58 -15.83
N LEU A 282 -51.95 18.79 -16.97
CA LEU A 282 -51.54 19.20 -18.33
C LEU A 282 -50.05 19.52 -18.74
N THR A 283 -49.75 19.07 -19.98
CA THR A 283 -48.92 19.64 -21.09
C THR A 283 -47.38 19.49 -21.13
N GLY A 284 -46.86 18.97 -22.27
CA GLY A 284 -45.61 19.46 -22.90
C GLY A 284 -44.51 18.46 -23.29
N GLN A 285 -44.46 18.09 -24.58
CA GLN A 285 -43.31 17.80 -25.48
C GLN A 285 -41.99 17.08 -25.04
N VAL A 286 -41.69 16.02 -25.81
CA VAL A 286 -40.42 15.65 -26.53
C VAL A 286 -39.10 15.48 -25.74
N GLY A 287 -38.48 14.30 -25.89
CA GLY A 287 -37.02 14.12 -25.79
C GLY A 287 -36.61 12.73 -25.27
N GLY A 288 -35.96 11.92 -26.11
CA GLY A 288 -35.53 10.55 -25.76
C GLY A 288 -34.31 10.50 -24.84
N THR A 289 -34.12 9.35 -24.18
CA THR A 289 -32.80 8.86 -23.72
C THR A 289 -32.93 7.40 -23.27
N ALA A 290 -31.94 6.59 -23.64
CA ALA A 290 -31.83 5.17 -23.33
C ALA A 290 -31.49 4.96 -21.84
N LEU A 291 -32.19 4.01 -21.20
CA LEU A 291 -31.93 3.57 -19.83
C LEU A 291 -31.25 2.19 -19.87
N THR A 292 -29.97 2.16 -19.51
CA THR A 292 -29.22 0.98 -19.09
C THR A 292 -29.67 0.57 -17.68
N LEU A 293 -30.08 -0.69 -17.51
CA LEU A 293 -30.45 -1.28 -16.22
C LEU A 293 -29.21 -1.95 -15.59
N GLU A 294 -28.80 -1.46 -14.42
CA GLU A 294 -27.93 -2.18 -13.49
C GLU A 294 -28.76 -3.15 -12.61
N PRO A 295 -28.30 -4.38 -12.33
CA PRO A 295 -28.92 -5.22 -11.32
C PRO A 295 -28.31 -4.95 -9.93
N LYS A 296 -29.16 -4.51 -8.99
CA LYS A 296 -28.89 -4.57 -7.54
C LYS A 296 -28.92 -6.02 -7.07
N PHE A 297 -27.82 -6.51 -6.50
CA PHE A 297 -27.79 -7.77 -5.75
C PHE A 297 -27.92 -7.50 -4.25
N ASP A 298 -28.95 -8.07 -3.64
CA ASP A 298 -29.21 -8.03 -2.20
C ASP A 298 -28.40 -9.14 -1.49
N SER A 299 -27.64 -8.76 -0.47
CA SER A 299 -26.72 -9.66 0.25
C SER A 299 -27.25 -9.92 1.66
N SER A 300 -28.08 -10.95 1.81
CA SER A 300 -28.26 -11.54 3.13
C SER A 300 -28.63 -13.02 3.07
N SER A 301 -27.98 -13.78 3.97
CA SER A 301 -28.23 -15.16 4.40
C SER A 301 -27.52 -16.31 3.66
N THR A 302 -26.88 -17.15 4.48
CA THR A 302 -26.34 -18.52 4.25
C THR A 302 -24.83 -18.69 3.97
N VAL A 303 -23.98 -18.09 4.80
CA VAL A 303 -22.52 -18.41 4.88
C VAL A 303 -22.13 -19.48 5.95
N PRO A 304 -22.91 -19.80 7.02
CA PRO A 304 -22.41 -20.75 8.04
C PRO A 304 -22.47 -22.24 7.66
N GLU A 305 -23.35 -22.68 6.76
CA GLU A 305 -23.61 -24.12 6.52
C GLU A 305 -22.68 -24.75 5.46
N ALA A 306 -22.06 -23.97 4.59
CA ALA A 306 -21.10 -24.49 3.60
C ALA A 306 -19.76 -24.91 4.25
N ALA A 307 -19.40 -24.35 5.41
CA ALA A 307 -18.12 -24.58 6.06
C ALA A 307 -17.99 -25.95 6.75
N LEU A 308 -19.13 -26.59 7.08
CA LEU A 308 -19.16 -27.91 7.76
C LEU A 308 -19.06 -29.10 6.80
N MET A 309 -19.14 -28.89 5.48
CA MET A 309 -19.06 -29.97 4.47
C MET A 309 -17.62 -30.34 4.08
N ASN A 310 -16.61 -29.59 4.52
CA ASN A 310 -15.20 -29.78 4.12
C ASN A 310 -14.50 -31.00 4.74
N GLU A 311 -15.11 -31.69 5.70
CA GLU A 311 -14.47 -32.83 6.37
C GLU A 311 -14.69 -34.19 5.66
N LYS A 312 -15.47 -34.24 4.57
CA LYS A 312 -15.83 -35.52 3.91
C LYS A 312 -15.32 -35.78 2.49
N ASN A 313 -14.87 -34.78 1.73
CA ASN A 313 -14.49 -35.00 0.32
C ASN A 313 -12.98 -35.17 0.12
N LYS A 314 -12.52 -36.41 0.38
CA LYS A 314 -11.12 -36.86 0.29
C LYS A 314 -10.61 -37.14 -1.13
N LYS A 315 -11.25 -36.62 -2.19
CA LYS A 315 -10.91 -36.95 -3.59
C LYS A 315 -11.18 -35.78 -4.55
N SER A 316 -10.24 -34.83 -4.64
CA SER A 316 -10.11 -33.98 -5.83
C SER A 316 -8.79 -34.35 -6.53
N TYR A 317 -8.83 -34.56 -7.85
CA TYR A 317 -7.68 -34.96 -8.68
C TYR A 317 -6.82 -33.77 -9.13
N THR A 318 -7.29 -32.55 -8.87
CA THR A 318 -6.62 -31.29 -9.20
C THR A 318 -6.47 -30.44 -7.94
N LYS A 319 -5.40 -29.65 -7.88
CA LYS A 319 -5.14 -28.69 -6.81
C LYS A 319 -4.88 -27.32 -7.41
N VAL A 320 -5.47 -26.29 -6.84
CA VAL A 320 -5.13 -24.90 -7.17
C VAL A 320 -3.83 -24.56 -6.44
N VAL A 321 -2.83 -24.11 -7.20
CA VAL A 321 -1.53 -23.69 -6.70
C VAL A 321 -1.25 -22.25 -7.09
N SER A 322 -0.45 -21.58 -6.27
CA SER A 322 0.15 -20.30 -6.60
C SER A 322 1.65 -20.48 -6.79
N GLU A 323 2.18 -19.82 -7.80
CA GLU A 323 3.61 -19.69 -8.03
C GLU A 323 4.02 -18.24 -7.80
N PHE A 324 5.03 -18.07 -6.95
CA PHE A 324 5.61 -16.78 -6.61
C PHE A 324 6.95 -16.60 -7.32
N ASP A 325 7.08 -15.51 -8.06
CA ASP A 325 8.34 -15.00 -8.60
C ASP A 325 8.72 -13.74 -7.81
N LEU A 326 9.40 -13.93 -6.68
CA LEU A 326 9.94 -12.87 -5.83
C LEU A 326 11.40 -13.23 -5.49
N VAL A 327 12.18 -13.52 -6.54
CA VAL A 327 13.59 -13.90 -6.41
C VAL A 327 14.43 -12.63 -6.32
N MET A 328 14.94 -12.37 -5.13
CA MET A 328 15.81 -11.23 -4.84
C MET A 328 17.25 -11.59 -5.20
N GLN A 329 17.98 -10.71 -5.89
CA GLN A 329 19.35 -10.99 -6.33
C GLN A 329 20.30 -11.23 -5.15
N THR A 330 20.08 -10.56 -4.02
CA THR A 330 20.84 -10.78 -2.77
C THR A 330 20.71 -12.21 -2.26
N THR A 331 19.49 -12.75 -2.22
CA THR A 331 19.23 -14.17 -1.90
C THR A 331 19.89 -15.12 -2.90
N LYS A 332 19.88 -14.77 -4.19
CA LYS A 332 20.48 -15.61 -5.25
C LYS A 332 22.00 -15.69 -5.12
N SER A 333 22.64 -14.55 -4.86
CA SER A 333 24.09 -14.44 -4.71
C SER A 333 24.61 -14.81 -3.33
N GLY A 334 23.74 -14.83 -2.31
CA GLY A 334 24.12 -15.12 -0.92
C GLY A 334 24.78 -13.94 -0.21
N THR A 335 24.40 -12.70 -0.58
CA THR A 335 24.83 -11.47 0.10
C THR A 335 23.81 -11.12 1.18
N HIS A 336 24.28 -10.93 2.41
CA HIS A 336 23.44 -10.85 3.61
C HIS A 336 23.51 -9.51 4.35
N ASP A 337 24.27 -8.56 3.83
CA ASP A 337 24.44 -7.22 4.38
C ASP A 337 24.70 -6.21 3.25
N SER A 338 24.57 -4.92 3.56
CA SER A 338 24.72 -3.87 2.55
C SER A 338 26.14 -3.75 1.98
N ASP A 339 27.18 -4.05 2.75
CA ASP A 339 28.56 -3.96 2.25
C ASP A 339 28.84 -5.10 1.24
N SER A 340 28.47 -6.34 1.58
CA SER A 340 28.61 -7.47 0.66
C SER A 340 27.73 -7.32 -0.58
N CYS A 341 26.50 -6.83 -0.45
CA CYS A 341 25.61 -6.70 -1.61
C CYS A 341 26.03 -5.61 -2.59
N LEU A 342 26.57 -4.48 -2.12
CA LEU A 342 27.07 -3.40 -2.97
C LEU A 342 28.34 -3.82 -3.71
N LYS A 343 29.26 -4.52 -3.05
CA LYS A 343 30.48 -5.07 -3.67
C LYS A 343 30.18 -6.03 -4.81
N GLU A 344 29.15 -6.87 -4.66
CA GLU A 344 28.72 -7.83 -5.68
C GLU A 344 27.74 -7.23 -6.71
N GLY A 345 27.34 -5.95 -6.58
CA GLY A 345 26.38 -5.31 -7.49
C GLY A 345 24.97 -5.91 -7.45
N THR A 346 24.56 -6.48 -6.31
CA THR A 346 23.29 -7.21 -6.14
C THR A 346 22.18 -6.37 -5.50
N CYS A 347 22.49 -5.13 -5.15
CA CYS A 347 21.58 -4.19 -4.49
C CYS A 347 21.95 -2.75 -4.85
N LEU A 348 21.09 -1.80 -4.52
CA LEU A 348 21.34 -0.36 -4.65
C LEU A 348 21.03 0.39 -3.35
N PRO A 349 21.73 1.49 -3.05
CA PRO A 349 21.43 2.32 -1.88
C PRO A 349 20.01 2.88 -1.90
N LEU A 350 19.36 2.89 -0.74
CA LEU A 350 18.18 3.71 -0.54
C LEU A 350 18.55 5.18 -0.57
N GLY A 351 17.76 5.96 -1.30
CA GLY A 351 17.98 7.39 -1.35
C GLY A 351 17.19 8.10 -2.43
N GLY A 352 17.18 9.41 -2.33
CA GLY A 352 16.47 10.31 -3.22
C GLY A 352 17.01 11.74 -3.12
N TYR A 353 16.15 12.73 -3.33
CA TYR A 353 16.52 14.14 -3.25
C TYR A 353 15.56 14.92 -2.35
N SER A 354 16.12 15.52 -1.30
CA SER A 354 15.46 16.55 -0.50
C SER A 354 15.44 17.87 -1.27
N VAL A 355 14.59 18.80 -0.86
CA VAL A 355 14.43 20.11 -1.50
C VAL A 355 14.49 21.19 -0.43
N TRP A 356 15.21 22.27 -0.68
CA TRP A 356 15.09 23.48 0.14
C TRP A 356 14.91 24.72 -0.72
N SER A 357 14.31 25.75 -0.14
CA SER A 357 14.12 27.06 -0.76
C SER A 357 14.03 28.17 0.29
N ALA A 358 14.28 29.42 -0.09
CA ALA A 358 14.22 30.58 0.80
C ALA A 358 13.24 31.63 0.28
N LEU A 359 12.52 32.27 1.21
CA LEU A 359 11.56 33.35 0.93
C LEU A 359 11.88 34.60 1.78
N PRO A 360 12.16 35.76 1.15
CA PRO A 360 12.48 35.95 -0.28
C PRO A 360 13.74 35.18 -0.72
N PRO A 361 13.99 35.02 -2.03
CA PRO A 361 15.19 34.34 -2.53
C PRO A 361 16.48 35.00 -2.02
N ILE A 362 17.42 34.19 -1.53
CA ILE A 362 18.74 34.67 -1.08
C ILE A 362 19.57 35.10 -2.30
N ASN A 363 20.13 36.30 -2.25
CA ASN A 363 21.05 36.75 -3.29
C ASN A 363 22.42 36.09 -3.13
N ILE A 364 22.66 35.04 -3.90
CA ILE A 364 23.90 34.25 -3.87
C ILE A 364 25.13 35.07 -4.33
N SER A 365 24.92 36.16 -5.07
CA SER A 365 25.99 36.93 -5.73
C SER A 365 26.52 38.10 -4.90
N SER A 366 25.85 38.47 -3.80
CA SER A 366 26.23 39.61 -2.96
C SER A 366 26.49 39.17 -1.51
N PRO A 367 27.68 39.43 -0.95
CA PRO A 367 28.04 39.06 0.43
C PRO A 367 27.47 40.05 1.46
N LEU A 368 26.19 40.41 1.34
CA LEU A 368 25.51 41.13 2.43
C LEU A 368 25.48 40.23 3.68
N LYS A 369 25.57 40.84 4.87
CA LYS A 369 25.53 40.11 6.15
C LYS A 369 24.35 39.15 6.16
N ALA A 370 24.63 37.85 6.29
CA ALA A 370 23.60 36.83 6.36
C ALA A 370 22.64 37.14 7.52
N LYS A 371 21.34 37.24 7.22
CA LYS A 371 20.31 37.33 8.24
C LYS A 371 20.27 36.00 9.00
N PRO A 372 19.97 35.99 10.31
CA PRO A 372 19.66 34.76 11.01
C PRO A 372 18.52 34.01 10.32
N VAL A 373 18.53 32.68 10.37
CA VAL A 373 17.56 31.84 9.65
C VAL A 373 16.52 31.27 10.62
N VAL A 374 15.25 31.36 10.22
CA VAL A 374 14.14 30.55 10.75
C VAL A 374 13.86 29.47 9.72
N LEU A 375 14.15 28.23 10.09
CA LEU A 375 13.96 27.06 9.25
C LEU A 375 12.59 26.45 9.52
N ALA A 376 11.78 26.26 8.49
CA ALA A 376 10.57 25.46 8.54
C ALA A 376 10.80 24.16 7.76
N MET A 377 10.45 23.01 8.31
CA MET A 377 10.71 21.74 7.65
C MET A 377 9.62 20.68 7.83
N THR A 378 9.65 19.68 6.96
CA THR A 378 8.79 18.49 6.97
C THR A 378 9.52 17.35 6.26
N SER A 379 9.14 16.11 6.53
CA SER A 379 9.50 14.97 5.69
C SER A 379 8.47 14.77 4.56
N MET A 380 8.87 14.08 3.50
CA MET A 380 7.99 13.68 2.40
C MET A 380 8.00 12.18 2.08
N ASP A 381 8.81 11.40 2.78
CA ASP A 381 8.87 9.94 2.59
C ASP A 381 8.20 9.18 3.73
N SER A 382 7.58 8.06 3.37
CA SER A 382 7.00 7.11 4.30
C SER A 382 7.51 5.70 4.02
N ALA A 383 7.30 4.81 4.99
CA ALA A 383 7.57 3.38 4.84
C ALA A 383 6.27 2.57 4.92
N SER A 384 6.34 1.31 4.49
CA SER A 384 5.27 0.34 4.62
C SER A 384 5.83 -1.07 4.52
N PHE A 385 5.12 -2.04 5.13
CA PHE A 385 5.44 -3.46 4.96
C PHE A 385 5.37 -3.90 3.49
N PHE A 386 4.44 -3.30 2.73
CA PHE A 386 4.28 -3.53 1.30
C PHE A 386 4.84 -2.32 0.57
N ARG A 387 5.97 -2.52 -0.15
CA ARG A 387 6.81 -1.45 -0.68
C ARG A 387 6.02 -0.37 -1.41
N ASP A 388 5.07 -0.78 -2.25
CA ASP A 388 4.33 0.11 -3.15
C ASP A 388 2.97 0.57 -2.57
N LYS A 389 2.71 0.33 -1.27
CA LYS A 389 1.57 0.87 -0.52
C LYS A 389 2.04 1.68 0.68
N ASN A 390 2.58 2.86 0.37
CA ASN A 390 3.35 3.71 1.27
C ASN A 390 2.80 5.15 1.30
N LEU A 391 1.47 5.33 1.32
CA LEU A 391 0.88 6.66 1.22
C LEU A 391 1.25 7.58 2.39
N GLY A 392 1.26 7.08 3.64
CA GLY A 392 1.64 7.87 4.80
C GLY A 392 0.81 9.15 4.94
N ALA A 393 -0.52 9.04 4.75
CA ALA A 393 -1.43 10.17 4.65
C ALA A 393 -1.35 11.11 5.84
N GLU A 394 -1.39 10.56 7.06
CA GLU A 394 -1.11 11.35 8.24
C GLU A 394 0.40 11.63 8.32
N SER A 395 1.23 10.61 8.54
CA SER A 395 2.67 10.83 8.66
C SER A 395 3.42 10.29 7.44
N PRO A 396 4.13 11.14 6.66
CA PRO A 396 4.38 12.57 6.89
C PRO A 396 3.58 13.54 6.00
N ILE A 397 2.69 13.03 5.13
CA ILE A 397 2.18 13.84 4.01
C ILE A 397 1.24 14.96 4.47
N SER A 398 0.57 14.83 5.61
CA SER A 398 -0.21 15.94 6.17
C SER A 398 0.66 17.17 6.50
N GLY A 399 1.86 16.94 7.05
CA GLY A 399 2.87 17.97 7.33
C GLY A 399 3.44 18.58 6.06
N LEU A 400 3.69 17.76 5.03
CA LEU A 400 4.10 18.23 3.70
C LEU A 400 3.07 19.17 3.10
N ILE A 401 1.80 18.77 3.06
CA ILE A 401 0.71 19.57 2.51
C ILE A 401 0.56 20.88 3.29
N ALA A 402 0.65 20.83 4.63
CA ALA A 402 0.63 22.03 5.46
C ALA A 402 1.79 22.97 5.13
N LEU A 403 3.02 22.47 4.94
CA LEU A 403 4.17 23.30 4.59
C LEU A 403 4.00 23.96 3.22
N LEU A 404 3.54 23.22 2.21
CA LEU A 404 3.30 23.78 0.87
C LEU A 404 2.23 24.88 0.91
N ALA A 405 1.18 24.69 1.71
CA ALA A 405 0.14 25.69 1.92
C ALA A 405 0.65 26.92 2.69
N VAL A 406 1.57 26.74 3.65
CA VAL A 406 2.26 27.82 4.36
C VAL A 406 3.10 28.65 3.39
N VAL A 407 3.88 27.99 2.53
CA VAL A 407 4.72 28.68 1.52
C VAL A 407 3.85 29.47 0.55
N ASP A 408 2.75 28.88 0.06
CA ASP A 408 1.79 29.58 -0.78
C ASP A 408 1.22 30.82 -0.07
N ALA A 409 0.74 30.70 1.16
CA ALA A 409 0.17 31.83 1.89
C ALA A 409 1.19 32.96 2.15
N LEU A 410 2.41 32.62 2.54
CA LEU A 410 3.47 33.60 2.81
C LEU A 410 4.00 34.26 1.52
N SER A 411 3.95 33.57 0.37
CA SER A 411 4.43 34.14 -0.90
C SER A 411 3.64 35.36 -1.37
N HIS A 412 2.41 35.55 -0.89
CA HIS A 412 1.55 36.67 -1.24
C HIS A 412 1.75 37.90 -0.33
N LEU A 413 2.65 37.82 0.66
CA LEU A 413 2.93 38.95 1.55
C LEU A 413 3.99 39.89 0.95
N ASP A 414 3.67 41.18 0.97
CA ASP A 414 4.64 42.23 0.66
C ASP A 414 5.57 42.52 1.86
N GLY A 415 6.75 43.08 1.59
CA GLY A 415 7.67 43.55 2.64
C GLY A 415 8.45 42.47 3.40
N LEU A 416 8.42 41.21 2.94
CA LEU A 416 9.21 40.13 3.55
C LEU A 416 10.73 40.39 3.52
N GLU A 417 11.22 41.20 2.58
CA GLU A 417 12.62 41.63 2.49
C GLU A 417 13.05 42.50 3.69
N GLU A 418 12.12 43.17 4.35
CA GLU A 418 12.37 44.07 5.49
C GLU A 418 12.44 43.33 6.83
N LEU A 419 12.07 42.04 6.84
CA LEU A 419 12.10 41.21 8.06
C LEU A 419 13.53 40.99 8.57
N ASN A 420 13.64 40.80 9.88
CA ASN A 420 14.93 40.70 10.57
C ASN A 420 15.63 39.36 10.32
N LYS A 421 14.88 38.32 9.99
CA LYS A 421 15.37 36.95 9.75
C LYS A 421 14.94 36.44 8.38
N GLN A 422 15.72 35.53 7.83
CA GLN A 422 15.43 34.84 6.58
C GLN A 422 14.54 33.62 6.87
N LEU A 423 13.46 33.45 6.09
CA LEU A 423 12.68 32.21 6.10
C LEU A 423 13.30 31.23 5.09
N VAL A 424 13.51 30.00 5.54
CA VAL A 424 13.98 28.88 4.72
C VAL A 424 13.06 27.68 4.95
N PHE A 425 12.65 27.04 3.87
CA PHE A 425 11.78 25.87 3.87
C PHE A 425 12.57 24.66 3.39
N VAL A 426 12.46 23.54 4.09
CA VAL A 426 13.13 22.29 3.74
C VAL A 426 12.13 21.13 3.74
N VAL A 427 12.10 20.38 2.64
CA VAL A 427 11.36 19.14 2.53
C VAL A 427 12.36 18.00 2.41
N LEU A 428 12.41 17.15 3.43
CA LEU A 428 13.40 16.09 3.58
C LEU A 428 12.87 14.75 3.08
N THR A 429 13.73 13.96 2.44
CA THR A 429 13.43 12.56 2.07
C THR A 429 14.45 11.60 2.67
N GLY A 430 14.06 10.34 2.81
CA GLY A 430 14.82 9.32 3.51
C GLY A 430 14.76 9.47 5.04
N GLU A 431 13.82 10.25 5.57
CA GLU A 431 13.65 10.42 7.01
C GLU A 431 13.08 9.15 7.67
N ALA A 432 12.28 8.33 6.97
CA ALA A 432 11.81 7.04 7.48
C ALA A 432 12.93 5.99 7.61
N TRP A 433 14.08 6.22 6.97
CA TRP A 433 15.17 5.26 6.82
C TRP A 433 16.43 5.67 7.60
N GLY A 434 16.26 6.25 8.78
CA GLY A 434 17.38 6.67 9.63
C GLY A 434 17.84 8.09 9.35
N TYR A 435 16.90 8.99 9.04
CA TYR A 435 17.19 10.41 8.82
C TYR A 435 18.21 10.67 7.71
N LEU A 436 18.18 9.88 6.62
CA LEU A 436 19.17 9.95 5.54
C LEU A 436 19.27 11.36 4.95
N GLY A 437 18.13 12.03 4.76
CA GLY A 437 18.05 13.37 4.21
C GLY A 437 18.64 14.42 5.13
N SER A 438 18.15 14.53 6.37
CA SER A 438 18.62 15.56 7.30
C SER A 438 20.08 15.38 7.67
N ARG A 439 20.58 14.15 7.76
CA ARG A 439 22.00 13.87 8.04
C ARG A 439 22.89 14.24 6.87
N ARG A 440 22.49 13.87 5.65
CA ARG A 440 23.22 14.26 4.43
C ARG A 440 23.18 15.78 4.22
N PHE A 441 22.07 16.44 4.54
CA PHE A 441 21.94 17.90 4.50
C PHE A 441 23.03 18.62 5.32
N PHE A 442 23.36 18.13 6.52
CA PHE A 442 24.50 18.64 7.30
C PHE A 442 25.84 18.33 6.64
N LEU A 443 26.03 17.11 6.11
CA LEU A 443 27.28 16.75 5.44
C LEU A 443 27.55 17.65 4.22
N GLU A 444 26.53 17.88 3.39
CA GLU A 444 26.61 18.76 2.22
C GLU A 444 26.96 20.21 2.63
N SER A 445 26.42 20.67 3.77
CA SER A 445 26.78 21.98 4.32
C SER A 445 28.21 22.03 4.83
N ASP A 446 28.68 20.99 5.54
CA ASP A 446 30.04 20.91 6.07
C ASP A 446 31.07 20.86 4.93
N GLN A 447 30.70 20.23 3.80
CA GLN A 447 31.49 20.16 2.57
C GLN A 447 31.38 21.42 1.69
N GLN A 448 30.50 22.37 2.03
CA GLN A 448 30.22 23.57 1.23
C GLN A 448 29.86 23.25 -0.22
N SER A 449 29.06 22.19 -0.43
CA SER A 449 28.69 21.76 -1.77
C SER A 449 27.77 22.77 -2.47
N ASP A 450 27.72 22.71 -3.80
CA ASP A 450 26.90 23.61 -4.61
C ASP A 450 25.39 23.49 -4.29
N THR A 451 24.95 22.37 -3.74
CA THR A 451 23.55 22.17 -3.29
C THR A 451 23.19 23.03 -2.09
N MET A 452 24.18 23.48 -1.31
CA MET A 452 24.01 24.33 -0.12
C MET A 452 24.36 25.80 -0.37
N LYS A 453 24.66 26.14 -1.62
CA LYS A 453 25.11 27.49 -1.98
C LYS A 453 24.07 28.56 -1.62
N GLY A 454 24.46 29.45 -0.72
CA GLY A 454 23.63 30.55 -0.21
C GLY A 454 23.01 30.28 1.16
N LEU A 455 23.04 29.05 1.66
CA LEU A 455 22.53 28.68 2.97
C LEU A 455 23.67 28.21 3.88
N ASP A 456 24.00 29.00 4.89
CA ASP A 456 24.91 28.60 5.95
C ASP A 456 24.11 28.10 7.15
N LEU A 457 24.18 26.80 7.44
CA LEU A 457 23.47 26.22 8.57
C LEU A 457 23.88 26.87 9.90
N ALA A 458 25.10 27.42 10.05
CA ALA A 458 25.57 28.19 11.21
C ALA A 458 24.60 29.29 11.65
N THR A 459 23.89 29.89 10.70
CA THR A 459 22.97 31.02 10.91
C THR A 459 21.59 30.63 11.39
N ILE A 460 21.26 29.33 11.47
CA ILE A 460 19.94 28.87 11.91
C ILE A 460 19.80 29.06 13.43
N GLU A 461 18.81 29.88 13.81
CA GLU A 461 18.46 30.13 15.21
C GLU A 461 17.25 29.31 15.67
N THR A 462 16.30 29.08 14.77
CA THR A 462 15.02 28.43 15.09
C THR A 462 14.66 27.42 14.01
N VAL A 463 14.19 26.25 14.43
CA VAL A 463 13.68 25.19 13.55
C VAL A 463 12.25 24.87 13.97
N VAL A 464 11.32 24.96 13.02
CA VAL A 464 9.92 24.59 13.17
C VAL A 464 9.65 23.43 12.22
N GLU A 465 9.50 22.23 12.76
CA GLU A 465 9.09 21.05 12.00
C GLU A 465 7.56 20.89 12.08
N ILE A 466 6.93 20.65 10.94
CA ILE A 466 5.52 20.27 10.87
C ILE A 466 5.47 18.75 10.78
N GLY A 467 4.94 18.10 11.82
CA GLY A 467 4.81 16.65 11.89
C GLY A 467 3.44 16.17 11.42
N SER A 468 2.87 15.24 12.18
CA SER A 468 1.52 14.70 11.99
C SER A 468 0.47 15.73 12.42
N VAL A 469 -0.20 16.34 11.46
CA VAL A 469 -1.19 17.40 11.68
C VAL A 469 -2.54 17.10 11.03
N GLY A 470 -2.73 15.88 10.53
CA GLY A 470 -3.90 15.45 9.79
C GLY A 470 -5.09 15.06 10.66
N LYS A 471 -4.90 14.65 11.92
CA LYS A 471 -5.97 14.07 12.75
C LYS A 471 -6.45 14.94 13.91
N SER A 472 -6.14 16.24 13.93
CA SER A 472 -6.69 17.13 14.94
C SER A 472 -8.23 17.10 14.89
N TYR A 473 -8.83 16.92 16.06
CA TYR A 473 -10.22 16.48 16.25
C TYR A 473 -11.26 17.29 15.42
N PRO A 474 -11.99 16.67 14.47
CA PRO A 474 -12.82 17.39 13.50
C PRO A 474 -14.17 17.90 14.03
N GLN A 475 -14.60 17.49 15.23
CA GLN A 475 -15.91 17.86 15.80
C GLN A 475 -15.80 18.79 17.04
N GLY A 476 -14.67 19.48 17.19
CA GLY A 476 -14.40 20.31 18.35
C GLY A 476 -13.28 21.32 18.11
N ILE A 477 -12.58 21.68 19.18
CA ILE A 477 -11.43 22.58 19.11
C ILE A 477 -10.24 21.81 18.53
N LYS A 478 -9.71 22.27 17.39
CA LYS A 478 -8.53 21.68 16.75
C LYS A 478 -7.34 21.96 17.65
N THR A 479 -6.86 20.91 18.32
CA THR A 479 -5.76 21.00 19.28
C THR A 479 -4.48 20.47 18.65
N PHE A 480 -3.41 21.24 18.78
CA PHE A 480 -2.05 20.85 18.42
C PHE A 480 -1.13 20.96 19.64
N PHE A 481 -0.05 20.20 19.62
CA PHE A 481 0.94 20.13 20.67
C PHE A 481 2.29 20.61 20.16
N ALA A 482 2.86 21.55 20.90
CA ALA A 482 4.18 22.11 20.67
C ALA A 482 5.21 21.29 21.45
N HIS A 483 5.90 20.40 20.74
CA HIS A 483 7.04 19.66 21.28
C HIS A 483 8.30 20.47 21.10
N THR A 484 8.92 20.89 22.20
CA THR A 484 10.05 21.84 22.14
C THR A 484 11.34 21.24 22.65
N ALA A 485 12.45 21.69 22.08
CA ALA A 485 13.79 21.33 22.52
C ALA A 485 14.78 22.47 22.28
N GLY A 486 15.84 22.52 23.10
CA GLY A 486 16.87 23.56 23.02
C GLY A 486 16.96 24.43 24.28
N ALA A 487 17.65 25.57 24.16
CA ALA A 487 17.83 26.49 25.27
C ALA A 487 16.49 27.14 25.70
N THR A 488 16.19 27.11 27.00
CA THR A 488 14.90 27.55 27.57
C THR A 488 14.50 28.97 27.16
N SER A 489 15.45 29.91 27.14
CA SER A 489 15.18 31.30 26.74
C SER A 489 14.75 31.43 25.28
N SER A 490 15.35 30.64 24.39
CA SER A 490 15.06 30.65 22.95
C SER A 490 13.71 29.97 22.68
N VAL A 491 13.45 28.85 23.35
CA VAL A 491 12.19 28.10 23.26
C VAL A 491 10.99 28.94 23.70
N ASN A 492 11.13 29.72 24.79
CA ASN A 492 10.08 30.62 25.24
C ASN A 492 9.72 31.67 24.16
N GLY A 493 10.70 32.18 23.41
CA GLY A 493 10.45 33.08 22.28
C GLY A 493 9.63 32.41 21.19
N THR A 494 9.94 31.16 20.85
CA THR A 494 9.19 30.37 19.87
C THR A 494 7.77 30.05 20.32
N LEU A 495 7.59 29.65 21.58
CA LEU A 495 6.26 29.40 22.14
C LEU A 495 5.41 30.67 22.22
N ASN A 496 6.00 31.81 22.57
CA ASN A 496 5.29 33.08 22.58
C ASN A 496 4.83 33.49 21.18
N ALA A 497 5.66 33.26 20.15
CA ALA A 497 5.27 33.51 18.76
C ALA A 497 4.10 32.61 18.32
N LEU A 498 4.13 31.35 18.74
CA LEU A 498 3.06 30.38 18.47
C LEU A 498 1.75 30.73 19.19
N GLN A 499 1.83 31.15 20.45
CA GLN A 499 0.68 31.64 21.21
C GLN A 499 0.10 32.91 20.60
N HIS A 500 0.94 33.85 20.18
CA HIS A 500 0.48 35.06 19.50
C HIS A 500 -0.20 34.74 18.16
N ALA A 501 0.31 33.77 17.40
CA ALA A 501 -0.35 33.27 16.21
C ALA A 501 -1.74 32.66 16.53
N GLN A 502 -1.85 31.87 17.60
CA GLN A 502 -3.13 31.35 18.07
C GLN A 502 -4.11 32.47 18.48
N ASP A 503 -3.63 33.51 19.17
CA ASP A 503 -4.48 34.63 19.61
C ASP A 503 -5.02 35.44 18.41
N SER A 504 -4.29 35.47 17.29
CA SER A 504 -4.81 36.04 16.04
C SER A 504 -5.88 35.17 15.35
N LEU A 505 -6.05 33.93 15.81
CA LEU A 505 -6.88 32.87 15.23
C LEU A 505 -8.09 32.50 16.08
N ILE A 506 -8.48 33.33 17.05
CA ILE A 506 -9.56 33.04 18.02
C ILE A 506 -10.87 32.60 17.34
N THR A 507 -11.18 33.13 16.15
CA THR A 507 -12.39 32.76 15.40
C THR A 507 -12.35 31.37 14.77
N GLU A 508 -11.17 30.77 14.60
CA GLU A 508 -10.97 29.48 13.91
C GLU A 508 -11.03 28.26 14.84
N SER A 509 -11.28 28.45 16.15
CA SER A 509 -11.35 27.37 17.16
C SER A 509 -10.09 26.48 17.17
N ILE A 510 -8.92 27.10 17.11
CA ILE A 510 -7.60 26.45 17.13
C ILE A 510 -6.99 26.63 18.53
N MET A 511 -6.46 25.55 19.09
CA MET A 511 -5.77 25.55 20.37
C MET A 511 -4.41 24.90 20.23
N VAL A 512 -3.42 25.48 20.90
CA VAL A 512 -2.06 24.97 21.01
C VAL A 512 -1.76 24.74 22.47
N LYS A 513 -1.21 23.57 22.76
CA LYS A 513 -0.70 23.23 24.10
C LYS A 513 0.78 22.94 24.02
N THR A 514 1.52 23.26 25.07
CA THR A 514 2.87 22.73 25.23
C THR A 514 2.78 21.23 25.52
N ALA A 515 3.61 20.44 24.85
CA ALA A 515 3.68 19.00 25.12
C ALA A 515 4.06 18.72 26.59
N SER A 516 3.61 17.58 27.11
CA SER A 516 3.81 17.19 28.49
C SER A 516 5.30 17.07 28.84
N ILE A 517 5.68 17.62 29.99
CA ILE A 517 7.04 17.48 30.55
C ILE A 517 7.39 16.04 30.92
N SER A 518 6.40 15.12 30.93
CA SER A 518 6.65 13.68 31.13
C SER A 518 7.21 12.99 29.89
N ASN A 519 7.09 13.63 28.72
CA ASN A 519 7.67 13.09 27.49
C ASN A 519 9.21 13.14 27.58
N PRO A 520 9.91 12.17 26.99
CA PRO A 520 11.36 12.12 27.09
C PRO A 520 12.09 13.21 26.30
N GLY A 521 11.38 13.90 25.40
CA GLY A 521 11.84 14.98 24.55
C GLY A 521 10.90 15.14 23.36
N VAL A 522 11.43 15.60 22.22
CA VAL A 522 10.67 15.69 20.96
C VAL A 522 10.37 14.29 20.38
N PRO A 523 9.24 14.06 19.71
CA PRO A 523 8.93 12.81 19.04
C PRO A 523 9.92 12.52 17.89
N PRO A 524 9.94 11.28 17.35
CA PRO A 524 10.79 10.94 16.21
C PRO A 524 10.55 11.89 15.04
N SER A 525 11.53 12.73 14.75
CA SER A 525 11.41 13.79 13.75
C SER A 525 12.80 14.23 13.28
N SER A 526 12.85 14.90 12.14
CA SER A 526 14.11 15.38 11.54
C SER A 526 14.85 16.34 12.48
N LEU A 527 14.12 17.04 13.37
CA LEU A 527 14.67 17.90 14.41
C LEU A 527 15.65 17.17 15.35
N MET A 528 15.52 15.85 15.53
CA MET A 528 16.50 15.06 16.28
C MET A 528 17.91 15.20 15.70
N THR A 529 18.06 15.16 14.38
CA THR A 529 19.33 15.37 13.68
C THR A 529 19.89 16.77 13.97
N PHE A 530 19.05 17.79 13.89
CA PHE A 530 19.44 19.19 14.16
C PHE A 530 19.87 19.39 15.61
N LEU A 531 19.14 18.83 16.58
CA LEU A 531 19.47 18.94 18.01
C LEU A 531 20.79 18.25 18.35
N ARG A 532 21.13 17.15 17.66
CA ARG A 532 22.41 16.46 17.86
C ARG A 532 23.59 17.24 17.30
N LYS A 533 23.45 17.88 16.14
CA LYS A 533 24.50 18.75 15.57
C LYS A 533 24.56 20.11 16.28
N LYS A 534 23.41 20.63 16.73
CA LYS A 534 23.25 21.97 17.33
C LYS A 534 22.32 21.95 18.55
N PRO A 535 22.82 21.54 19.73
CA PRO A 535 22.00 21.43 20.93
C PRO A 535 21.37 22.76 21.42
N GLN A 536 21.89 23.90 20.98
CA GLN A 536 21.44 25.24 21.39
C GLN A 536 20.32 25.81 20.51
N ILE A 537 19.96 25.13 19.42
CA ILE A 537 18.94 25.59 18.47
C ILE A 537 17.56 25.65 19.16
N SER A 538 16.73 26.64 18.83
CA SER A 538 15.34 26.66 19.30
C SER A 538 14.49 25.75 18.41
N GLY A 539 14.20 24.54 18.88
CA GLY A 539 13.45 23.54 18.13
C GLY A 539 12.00 23.45 18.57
N LEU A 540 11.09 23.37 17.60
CA LEU A 540 9.66 23.10 17.77
C LEU A 540 9.22 22.05 16.74
N VAL A 541 8.57 20.98 17.18
CA VAL A 541 7.79 20.08 16.33
C VAL A 541 6.31 20.29 16.66
N LEU A 542 5.52 20.63 15.65
CA LEU A 542 4.08 20.75 15.79
C LEU A 542 3.41 19.42 15.42
N GLU A 543 2.71 18.83 16.38
CA GLU A 543 2.03 17.55 16.24
C GLU A 543 0.56 17.67 16.66
N ASP A 544 -0.28 16.73 16.26
CA ASP A 544 -1.67 16.62 16.72
C ASP A 544 -1.82 15.78 18.01
N PHE A 545 -0.72 15.26 18.53
CA PHE A 545 -0.68 14.41 19.73
C PHE A 545 0.28 14.93 20.81
N ASP A 546 -0.04 14.60 22.07
CA ASP A 546 0.81 14.92 23.23
C ASP A 546 1.84 13.83 23.52
N THR A 547 1.41 12.63 23.91
CA THR A 547 2.33 11.61 24.44
C THR A 547 2.58 10.43 23.51
N ALA A 548 1.65 10.14 22.60
CA ALA A 548 1.71 9.02 21.67
C ALA A 548 0.93 9.37 20.40
N PHE A 549 1.34 8.83 19.27
CA PHE A 549 0.79 9.15 17.96
C PHE A 549 -0.74 9.00 17.92
N SER A 550 -1.44 10.02 17.39
CA SER A 550 -2.85 9.90 16.98
C SER A 550 -2.99 8.96 15.77
N ASN A 551 -1.90 8.78 15.02
CA ASN A 551 -1.83 7.88 13.89
C ASN A 551 -1.65 6.43 14.34
N GLU A 552 -2.76 5.69 14.36
CA GLU A 552 -2.77 4.26 14.63
C GLU A 552 -2.24 3.40 13.45
N PHE A 553 -1.97 4.01 12.30
CA PHE A 553 -1.54 3.35 11.07
C PHE A 553 -0.14 3.81 10.62
N TYR A 554 0.69 4.31 11.53
CA TYR A 554 2.03 4.80 11.22
C TYR A 554 2.85 3.81 10.37
N HIS A 555 3.35 4.26 9.23
CA HIS A 555 4.07 3.44 8.22
C HIS A 555 3.35 2.15 7.82
N SER A 556 2.02 2.22 7.68
CA SER A 556 1.17 1.13 7.24
C SER A 556 0.52 1.42 5.89
N HIS A 557 0.22 0.37 5.13
CA HIS A 557 -0.58 0.45 3.92
C HIS A 557 -2.02 0.98 4.13
N LEU A 558 -2.44 1.08 5.40
CA LEU A 558 -3.76 1.60 5.81
C LEU A 558 -3.76 3.11 6.09
N ASP A 559 -2.58 3.77 6.11
CA ASP A 559 -2.46 5.21 6.29
C ASP A 559 -2.81 5.97 5.01
N GLY A 560 -4.10 5.98 4.67
CA GLY A 560 -4.67 6.62 3.48
C GLY A 560 -5.59 7.81 3.82
N LEU A 561 -6.30 8.32 2.80
CA LEU A 561 -7.15 9.53 2.88
C LEU A 561 -8.14 9.56 4.05
N SER A 562 -8.73 8.41 4.40
CA SER A 562 -9.69 8.30 5.51
C SER A 562 -9.06 8.56 6.89
N ASN A 563 -7.73 8.54 6.98
CA ASN A 563 -6.99 8.74 8.21
C ASN A 563 -6.68 10.22 8.48
N ILE A 564 -7.06 11.15 7.61
CA ILE A 564 -6.77 12.58 7.77
C ILE A 564 -8.03 13.45 7.58
N ASN A 565 -7.93 14.71 8.00
CA ASN A 565 -8.94 15.72 7.82
C ASN A 565 -8.32 17.01 7.24
N SER A 566 -8.80 17.44 6.08
CA SER A 566 -8.29 18.65 5.40
C SER A 566 -8.40 19.90 6.28
N SER A 567 -9.46 20.04 7.08
CA SER A 567 -9.66 21.19 7.95
C SER A 567 -8.65 21.25 9.12
N SER A 568 -8.09 20.10 9.50
CA SER A 568 -6.98 20.00 10.46
C SER A 568 -5.69 20.55 9.84
N ILE A 569 -5.36 20.09 8.62
CA ILE A 569 -4.19 20.55 7.86
C ILE A 569 -4.24 22.06 7.62
N VAL A 570 -5.41 22.59 7.21
CA VAL A 570 -5.61 24.04 7.05
C VAL A 570 -5.35 24.80 8.35
N ALA A 571 -5.83 24.28 9.50
CA ALA A 571 -5.63 24.93 10.79
C ALA A 571 -4.15 24.92 11.23
N ALA A 572 -3.45 23.81 11.03
CA ALA A 572 -2.02 23.71 11.30
C ALA A 572 -1.23 24.67 10.40
N ALA A 573 -1.51 24.71 9.10
CA ALA A 573 -0.89 25.65 8.18
C ALA A 573 -1.16 27.12 8.57
N SER A 574 -2.40 27.44 8.98
CA SER A 574 -2.81 28.77 9.45
C SER A 574 -1.96 29.23 10.64
N LEU A 575 -1.76 28.31 11.59
CA LEU A 575 -0.98 28.55 12.79
C LEU A 575 0.52 28.70 12.48
N VAL A 576 1.08 27.79 11.67
CA VAL A 576 2.50 27.79 11.32
C VAL A 576 2.88 29.02 10.49
N ALA A 577 2.08 29.39 9.47
CA ALA A 577 2.38 30.54 8.62
C ALA A 577 2.52 31.84 9.43
N ARG A 578 1.56 32.08 10.34
CA ARG A 578 1.59 33.25 11.23
C ARG A 578 2.74 33.17 12.23
N THR A 579 3.03 31.99 12.77
CA THR A 579 4.17 31.77 13.67
C THR A 579 5.50 32.11 12.97
N LEU A 580 5.70 31.65 11.74
CA LEU A 580 6.91 31.93 10.96
C LEU A 580 7.07 33.42 10.67
N TYR A 581 6.00 34.11 10.29
CA TYR A 581 6.02 35.56 10.08
C TYR A 581 6.45 36.31 11.35
N ILE A 582 5.88 35.94 12.51
CA ILE A 582 6.23 36.54 13.81
C ILE A 582 7.69 36.23 14.18
N LEU A 583 8.13 34.99 14.01
CA LEU A 583 9.51 34.55 14.27
C LEU A 583 10.53 35.29 13.40
N ALA A 584 10.15 35.62 12.16
CA ALA A 584 10.98 36.40 11.26
C ALA A 584 11.10 37.89 11.63
N GLY A 585 10.34 38.34 12.64
CA GLY A 585 10.36 39.71 13.15
C GLY A 585 9.16 40.54 12.70
N GLY A 586 8.17 39.94 12.03
CA GLY A 586 6.93 40.58 11.65
C GLY A 586 6.10 40.95 12.88
N LYS A 587 5.67 42.21 12.96
CA LYS A 587 4.91 42.74 14.09
C LYS A 587 3.60 43.42 13.70
N ASP A 588 3.37 43.63 12.40
CA ASP A 588 2.15 44.30 11.93
C ASP A 588 0.94 43.37 12.09
N PRO A 589 -0.04 43.72 12.94
CA PRO A 589 -1.25 42.91 13.09
C PRO A 589 -2.07 42.83 11.80
N SER A 590 -1.97 43.82 10.91
CA SER A 590 -2.68 43.84 9.63
C SER A 590 -2.14 42.76 8.70
N ALA A 591 -0.80 42.64 8.61
CA ALA A 591 -0.13 41.57 7.88
C ALA A 591 -0.44 40.18 8.48
N ILE A 592 -0.46 40.04 9.82
CA ILE A 592 -0.81 38.74 10.45
C ILE A 592 -2.23 38.31 10.09
N ASN A 593 -3.18 39.25 10.06
CA ASN A 593 -4.57 38.99 9.72
C ASN A 593 -4.81 38.77 8.21
N SER A 594 -3.91 39.24 7.35
CA SER A 594 -4.00 39.02 5.90
C SER A 594 -3.51 37.63 5.47
N ILE A 595 -2.67 36.97 6.28
CA ILE A 595 -2.23 35.58 6.06
C ILE A 595 -3.45 34.66 6.09
N LYS A 596 -3.82 34.09 4.94
CA LYS A 596 -4.93 33.16 4.80
C LYS A 596 -4.49 31.94 4.03
N ILE A 597 -4.79 30.76 4.58
CA ILE A 597 -4.53 29.49 3.91
C ILE A 597 -5.61 29.23 2.85
N ASN A 598 -5.19 28.88 1.65
CA ASN A 598 -6.09 28.45 0.58
C ASN A 598 -6.54 27.00 0.83
N SER A 599 -7.76 26.83 1.35
CA SER A 599 -8.35 25.52 1.61
C SER A 599 -8.54 24.69 0.34
N SER A 600 -8.85 25.33 -0.80
CA SER A 600 -8.96 24.62 -2.08
C SER A 600 -7.63 24.03 -2.55
N LEU A 601 -6.52 24.73 -2.30
CA LEU A 601 -5.18 24.21 -2.59
C LEU A 601 -4.86 23.01 -1.70
N VAL A 602 -5.22 23.05 -0.42
CA VAL A 602 -5.04 21.91 0.50
C VAL A 602 -5.81 20.68 0.02
N GLU A 603 -7.09 20.83 -0.37
CA GLU A 603 -7.89 19.72 -0.89
C GLU A 603 -7.33 19.17 -2.21
N GLU A 604 -6.88 20.04 -3.11
CA GLU A 604 -6.25 19.60 -4.37
C GLU A 604 -4.94 18.84 -4.10
N LEU A 605 -4.08 19.34 -3.20
CA LEU A 605 -2.86 18.66 -2.78
C LEU A 605 -3.13 17.29 -2.15
N ILE A 606 -4.18 17.16 -1.32
CA ILE A 606 -4.62 15.88 -0.75
C ILE A 606 -4.98 14.91 -1.89
N GLY A 607 -5.81 15.33 -2.85
CA GLY A 607 -6.19 14.48 -3.98
C GLY A 607 -5.02 14.10 -4.88
N CYS A 608 -4.06 15.00 -5.10
CA CYS A 608 -2.88 14.75 -5.92
C CYS A 608 -1.87 13.79 -5.26
N LEU A 609 -1.63 13.95 -3.95
CA LEU A 609 -0.55 13.28 -3.24
C LEU A 609 -1.00 12.01 -2.50
N LEU A 610 -2.31 11.79 -2.32
CA LEU A 610 -2.83 10.67 -1.51
C LEU A 610 -3.90 9.83 -2.20
N ASP A 611 -4.23 10.13 -3.46
CA ASP A 611 -5.12 9.31 -4.29
C ASP A 611 -4.41 8.82 -5.56
N CYS A 612 -4.93 7.75 -6.16
CA CYS A 612 -4.53 7.28 -7.49
C CYS A 612 -5.36 7.90 -8.61
N GLU A 613 -6.56 8.40 -8.33
CA GLU A 613 -7.47 8.94 -9.34
C GLU A 613 -7.99 10.34 -8.93
N PRO A 614 -7.48 11.44 -9.52
CA PRO A 614 -6.49 11.49 -10.61
C PRO A 614 -5.04 11.32 -10.13
N GLY A 615 -4.76 11.37 -8.82
CA GLY A 615 -3.40 11.30 -8.27
C GLY A 615 -2.45 12.32 -8.86
N LEU A 616 -1.22 11.92 -9.19
CA LEU A 616 -0.21 12.78 -9.83
C LEU A 616 -0.65 13.26 -11.23
N SER A 617 -1.69 12.68 -11.82
CA SER A 617 -2.29 13.19 -13.06
C SER A 617 -3.25 14.37 -12.86
N CYS A 618 -3.41 14.88 -11.63
CA CYS A 618 -4.20 16.06 -11.32
C CYS A 618 -3.67 17.33 -12.04
N GLY A 619 -4.52 18.35 -12.15
CA GLY A 619 -4.19 19.61 -12.82
C GLY A 619 -2.99 20.32 -12.18
N LEU A 620 -2.95 20.40 -10.85
CA LEU A 620 -1.85 21.02 -10.11
C LEU A 620 -0.48 20.38 -10.41
N VAL A 621 -0.35 19.05 -10.36
CA VAL A 621 0.93 18.37 -10.59
C VAL A 621 1.35 18.48 -12.05
N LYS A 622 0.42 18.28 -13.00
CA LYS A 622 0.68 18.42 -14.44
C LYS A 622 1.09 19.83 -14.86
N HIS A 623 0.69 20.85 -14.09
CA HIS A 623 1.13 22.22 -14.31
C HIS A 623 2.63 22.41 -14.06
N TYR A 624 3.24 21.58 -13.20
CA TYR A 624 4.66 21.70 -12.83
C TYR A 624 5.55 20.64 -13.47
N ILE A 625 5.09 19.39 -13.56
CA ILE A 625 5.89 18.26 -14.03
C ILE A 625 5.09 17.36 -14.97
N SER A 626 5.80 16.59 -15.81
CA SER A 626 5.25 15.41 -16.47
C SER A 626 5.53 14.19 -15.58
N PRO A 627 4.55 13.70 -14.80
CA PRO A 627 4.78 12.60 -13.87
C PRO A 627 4.99 11.28 -14.62
N SER A 628 5.85 10.43 -14.08
CA SER A 628 6.13 9.08 -14.61
C SER A 628 5.02 8.08 -14.29
N THR A 629 4.27 8.32 -13.20
CA THR A 629 3.20 7.44 -12.71
C THR A 629 1.96 8.24 -12.31
N THR A 630 0.79 7.60 -12.31
CA THR A 630 -0.47 8.22 -11.86
C THR A 630 -0.62 8.15 -10.35
N CYS A 631 -0.37 6.99 -9.75
CA CYS A 631 -0.45 6.81 -8.31
C CYS A 631 0.80 7.38 -7.62
N PRO A 632 0.66 8.24 -6.61
CA PRO A 632 1.78 8.71 -5.82
C PRO A 632 2.40 7.55 -5.02
N SER A 633 3.73 7.58 -4.93
CA SER A 633 4.52 6.72 -4.06
C SER A 633 5.44 7.61 -3.25
N HIS A 634 5.36 7.50 -1.92
CA HIS A 634 6.21 8.23 -0.99
C HIS A 634 7.31 7.35 -0.42
N TYR A 635 7.62 6.23 -1.07
CA TYR A 635 8.82 5.48 -0.77
C TYR A 635 10.05 6.24 -1.28
N VAL A 636 11.12 6.26 -0.46
CA VAL A 636 12.37 6.97 -0.77
C VAL A 636 12.98 6.56 -2.11
N GLY A 637 12.83 5.30 -2.51
CA GLY A 637 13.41 4.77 -3.75
C GLY A 637 14.89 4.39 -3.60
N VAL A 638 15.55 4.20 -4.75
CA VAL A 638 16.96 3.79 -4.84
C VAL A 638 17.76 4.76 -5.71
N LEU A 639 19.04 4.90 -5.41
CA LEU A 639 19.98 5.67 -6.23
C LEU A 639 20.56 4.80 -7.34
N LEU A 640 20.16 5.10 -8.58
CA LEU A 640 20.54 4.33 -9.78
C LEU A 640 21.94 4.66 -10.33
N GLY A 641 22.56 5.76 -9.87
CA GLY A 641 23.85 6.22 -10.36
C GLY A 641 24.42 7.32 -9.48
N GLU A 642 25.36 8.09 -10.03
CA GLU A 642 26.02 9.19 -9.33
C GLU A 642 24.99 10.18 -8.77
N PRO A 643 25.00 10.46 -7.45
CA PRO A 643 24.17 11.49 -6.85
C PRO A 643 24.64 12.87 -7.33
N SER A 644 24.03 13.32 -8.42
CA SER A 644 24.36 14.58 -9.06
C SER A 644 24.02 15.78 -8.15
N SER A 645 24.94 16.75 -8.07
CA SER A 645 24.71 18.08 -7.52
C SER A 645 24.17 19.06 -8.57
N GLU A 646 23.78 18.56 -9.75
CA GLU A 646 23.21 19.37 -10.81
C GLU A 646 21.86 19.97 -10.39
N LEU A 647 21.48 21.01 -11.13
CA LEU A 647 20.25 21.73 -10.93
C LEU A 647 19.00 20.88 -11.21
N TYR A 648 19.11 19.91 -12.13
CA TYR A 648 18.04 19.00 -12.55
C TYR A 648 18.56 17.55 -12.57
N PRO A 649 18.67 16.91 -11.39
CA PRO A 649 19.17 15.54 -11.30
C PRO A 649 18.25 14.58 -12.06
N ALA A 650 18.84 13.72 -12.90
CA ALA A 650 18.11 12.79 -13.77
C ALA A 650 17.20 11.81 -13.01
N TYR A 651 17.55 11.49 -11.76
CA TYR A 651 16.90 10.46 -10.94
C TYR A 651 16.04 11.03 -9.81
N ALA A 652 15.69 12.32 -9.81
CA ALA A 652 14.73 12.84 -8.84
C ALA A 652 13.33 12.26 -9.09
N GLY A 653 12.73 11.70 -8.03
CA GLY A 653 11.38 11.15 -8.08
C GLY A 653 10.31 12.22 -8.32
N ASP A 654 9.13 11.81 -8.79
CA ASP A 654 8.03 12.72 -9.15
C ASP A 654 7.62 13.64 -8.00
N ILE A 655 7.59 13.13 -6.76
CA ILE A 655 7.27 13.94 -5.57
C ILE A 655 8.32 15.03 -5.34
N SER A 656 9.61 14.69 -5.32
CA SER A 656 10.70 15.67 -5.21
C SER A 656 10.66 16.69 -6.34
N ARG A 657 10.39 16.26 -7.58
CA ARG A 657 10.29 17.13 -8.76
C ARG A 657 9.12 18.11 -8.66
N PHE A 658 7.97 17.64 -8.20
CA PHE A 658 6.80 18.47 -7.95
C PHE A 658 7.09 19.49 -6.85
N VAL A 659 7.59 19.05 -5.70
CA VAL A 659 7.92 19.92 -4.55
C VAL A 659 8.95 20.97 -4.94
N TRP A 660 9.99 20.60 -5.67
CA TRP A 660 11.00 21.55 -6.16
C TRP A 660 10.39 22.62 -7.05
N ASN A 661 9.57 22.25 -8.04
CA ASN A 661 8.93 23.21 -8.92
C ASN A 661 7.93 24.10 -8.17
N PHE A 662 7.14 23.53 -7.27
CA PHE A 662 6.17 24.27 -6.46
C PHE A 662 6.88 25.29 -5.56
N LEU A 663 7.90 24.87 -4.80
CA LEU A 663 8.67 25.77 -3.94
C LEU A 663 9.39 26.83 -4.78
N ALA A 664 10.00 26.46 -5.90
CA ALA A 664 10.65 27.42 -6.79
C ALA A 664 9.68 28.48 -7.31
N ASP A 665 8.48 28.10 -7.76
CA ASP A 665 7.47 29.05 -8.23
C ASP A 665 7.03 30.01 -7.12
N LYS A 666 6.62 29.46 -5.97
CA LYS A 666 6.04 30.23 -4.87
C LYS A 666 7.04 31.12 -4.14
N THR A 667 8.30 30.72 -4.09
CA THR A 667 9.33 31.54 -3.42
C THR A 667 10.03 32.51 -4.35
N SER A 668 9.82 32.41 -5.66
CA SER A 668 10.59 33.19 -6.64
C SER A 668 10.17 34.66 -6.75
N ILE A 669 11.08 35.44 -7.33
CA ILE A 669 10.76 36.76 -7.88
C ILE A 669 10.61 36.63 -9.40
N PRO A 670 9.49 37.08 -10.00
CA PRO A 670 9.31 37.05 -11.45
C PRO A 670 10.40 37.84 -12.17
N THR A 671 10.97 37.27 -13.23
CA THR A 671 11.90 38.00 -14.10
C THR A 671 11.13 39.04 -14.92
N LYS A 672 11.69 40.24 -15.08
CA LYS A 672 11.03 41.33 -15.84
C LYS A 672 10.84 41.02 -17.33
N ASN A 673 11.52 39.99 -17.85
CA ASN A 673 11.39 39.51 -19.23
C ASN A 673 10.46 38.30 -19.29
N VAL A 674 9.15 38.57 -19.34
CA VAL A 674 8.04 37.59 -19.36
C VAL A 674 8.07 36.64 -20.58
N SER A 675 8.96 36.86 -21.56
CA SER A 675 8.99 36.13 -22.85
C SER A 675 10.02 35.00 -22.95
N SER A 676 10.85 34.72 -21.94
CA SER A 676 11.86 33.65 -22.05
C SER A 676 11.27 32.29 -21.67
N SER A 677 10.58 31.66 -22.64
CA SER A 677 10.38 30.21 -22.60
C SER A 677 11.77 29.55 -22.50
N CYS A 678 12.04 28.86 -21.40
CA CYS A 678 13.29 28.12 -21.21
C CYS A 678 13.04 26.64 -21.49
N PRO A 679 13.65 26.05 -22.53
CA PRO A 679 13.55 24.61 -22.74
C PRO A 679 14.45 23.84 -21.78
N LYS A 680 15.57 24.42 -21.31
CA LYS A 680 16.55 23.72 -20.45
C LYS A 680 17.36 24.63 -19.51
N ALA A 681 17.55 25.91 -19.83
CA ALA A 681 18.37 26.80 -19.02
C ALA A 681 17.93 28.26 -19.14
N CYS A 682 18.18 29.02 -18.07
CA CYS A 682 17.99 30.47 -18.01
C CYS A 682 19.35 31.18 -18.08
N SER A 683 19.38 32.37 -18.68
CA SER A 683 20.63 33.10 -18.95
C SER A 683 21.02 34.07 -17.83
N GLY A 684 20.09 34.45 -16.96
CA GLY A 684 20.34 35.39 -15.88
C GLY A 684 20.97 34.75 -14.64
N VAL A 685 21.57 35.59 -13.81
CA VAL A 685 22.22 35.18 -12.57
C VAL A 685 21.17 34.74 -11.56
N ASN A 686 21.35 33.56 -10.97
CA ASN A 686 20.41 32.93 -10.02
C ASN A 686 19.01 32.65 -10.61
N GLU A 687 18.89 32.59 -11.94
CA GLU A 687 17.65 32.18 -12.60
C GLU A 687 17.54 30.66 -12.70
N LEU A 688 16.35 30.14 -12.42
CA LEU A 688 15.97 28.73 -12.54
C LEU A 688 14.87 28.61 -13.60
N CYS A 689 14.90 27.51 -14.35
CA CYS A 689 13.83 27.15 -15.27
C CYS A 689 12.84 26.23 -14.55
N ILE A 690 11.59 26.65 -14.44
CA ILE A 690 10.52 25.90 -13.76
C ILE A 690 9.39 25.57 -14.75
N LYS A 691 8.50 24.64 -14.38
CA LYS A 691 7.28 24.30 -15.15
C LYS A 691 7.56 23.76 -16.56
N GLU A 692 8.52 22.84 -16.70
CA GLU A 692 8.91 22.28 -18.00
C GLU A 692 7.94 21.20 -18.54
N ALA A 693 6.79 20.96 -17.90
CA ALA A 693 5.89 19.83 -18.17
C ALA A 693 5.43 19.66 -19.64
N ASP A 694 5.52 20.74 -20.45
CA ASP A 694 5.18 20.76 -21.88
C ASP A 694 6.28 21.38 -22.78
N GLY A 695 7.54 21.38 -22.33
CA GLY A 695 8.65 22.01 -23.06
C GLY A 695 8.59 23.54 -23.12
N LYS A 696 7.76 24.15 -22.26
CA LYS A 696 7.57 25.60 -22.11
C LYS A 696 7.85 26.04 -20.67
N GLY A 697 9.11 25.93 -20.24
CA GLY A 697 9.52 26.40 -18.92
C GLY A 697 9.52 27.93 -18.80
N VAL A 698 9.50 28.44 -17.57
CA VAL A 698 9.55 29.87 -17.24
C VAL A 698 10.79 30.15 -16.39
N CYS A 699 11.52 31.21 -16.73
CA CYS A 699 12.68 31.66 -15.94
C CYS A 699 12.24 32.50 -14.74
N VAL A 700 12.65 32.08 -13.55
CA VAL A 700 12.37 32.77 -12.28
C VAL A 700 13.64 32.92 -11.45
N ILE A 701 13.74 33.96 -10.64
CA ILE A 701 14.85 34.10 -9.69
C ILE A 701 14.46 33.34 -8.42
N SER A 702 15.15 32.25 -8.13
CA SER A 702 14.87 31.42 -6.96
C SER A 702 16.13 30.78 -6.41
N THR A 703 16.10 30.44 -5.13
CA THR A 703 17.17 29.73 -4.42
C THR A 703 16.85 28.27 -4.20
N THR A 704 15.79 27.75 -4.84
CA THR A 704 15.42 26.35 -4.68
C THR A 704 16.51 25.42 -5.21
N ARG A 705 16.89 24.43 -4.39
CA ARG A 705 17.92 23.44 -4.70
C ARG A 705 17.47 22.05 -4.29
N TYR A 706 17.94 21.06 -5.04
CA TYR A 706 17.95 19.69 -4.56
C TYR A 706 19.15 19.45 -3.65
N VAL A 707 18.99 18.56 -2.68
CA VAL A 707 20.07 18.03 -1.86
C VAL A 707 19.94 16.51 -1.88
N PRO A 708 20.97 15.76 -2.28
CA PRO A 708 20.89 14.30 -2.29
C PRO A 708 20.66 13.77 -0.87
N ALA A 709 19.92 12.68 -0.76
CA ALA A 709 19.55 12.06 0.51
C ALA A 709 19.88 10.57 0.47
N TYR A 710 20.99 10.20 1.09
CA TYR A 710 21.46 8.83 1.25
C TYR A 710 22.48 8.78 2.38
N SER A 711 22.87 7.58 2.81
CA SER A 711 23.82 7.42 3.91
C SER A 711 25.11 8.22 3.68
N THR A 712 25.52 8.97 4.70
CA THR A 712 26.80 9.69 4.76
C THR A 712 28.01 8.76 4.72
N ARG A 713 27.80 7.46 5.00
CA ARG A 713 28.81 6.42 4.90
C ARG A 713 28.93 5.79 3.51
N LEU A 714 28.20 6.29 2.52
CA LEU A 714 28.35 5.82 1.15
C LEU A 714 29.12 6.82 0.31
N LYS A 715 29.98 6.28 -0.55
CA LYS A 715 30.66 7.03 -1.60
C LYS A 715 30.46 6.31 -2.93
N TYR A 716 30.04 7.06 -3.93
CA TYR A 716 30.00 6.60 -5.30
C TYR A 716 31.37 6.78 -5.95
N ASP A 717 31.80 5.79 -6.72
CA ASP A 717 33.05 5.81 -7.48
C ASP A 717 32.72 5.85 -8.98
N ASP A 718 32.96 7.00 -9.60
CA ASP A 718 32.62 7.26 -11.00
C ASP A 718 33.44 6.41 -11.98
N GLU A 719 34.66 6.03 -11.63
CA GLU A 719 35.53 5.24 -12.50
C GLU A 719 35.02 3.82 -12.68
N TRP A 720 34.43 3.27 -11.61
CA TRP A 720 33.97 1.88 -11.55
C TRP A 720 32.44 1.75 -11.58
N GLY A 721 31.72 2.87 -11.53
CA GLY A 721 30.26 2.90 -11.46
C GLY A 721 29.71 2.15 -10.25
N SER A 722 30.43 2.21 -9.11
CA SER A 722 30.19 1.34 -7.97
C SER A 722 30.07 2.11 -6.66
N TRP A 723 29.36 1.51 -5.71
CA TRP A 723 29.14 2.08 -4.38
C TRP A 723 30.08 1.43 -3.36
N THR A 724 30.69 2.27 -2.53
CA THR A 724 31.60 1.81 -1.46
C THR A 724 31.12 2.29 -0.10
N VAL A 725 31.23 1.41 0.90
CA VAL A 725 30.91 1.73 2.29
C VAL A 725 32.16 2.28 2.97
N LEU A 726 32.05 3.52 3.46
CA LEU A 726 33.07 4.20 4.23
C LEU A 726 33.12 3.64 5.67
N PRO A 727 34.34 3.55 6.24
CA PRO A 727 34.51 3.14 7.63
C PRO A 727 33.85 4.16 8.57
N SER A 728 33.29 3.68 9.68
CA SER A 728 32.74 4.56 10.71
C SER A 728 33.85 5.36 11.37
N ASN A 729 33.66 6.67 11.53
CA ASN A 729 34.56 7.53 12.29
C ASN A 729 34.10 7.58 13.75
N SER A 730 34.93 7.07 14.68
CA SER A 730 34.59 7.06 16.12
C SER A 730 34.39 8.43 16.74
N SER A 731 34.93 9.49 16.11
CA SER A 731 34.77 10.87 16.54
C SER A 731 33.45 11.50 16.09
N ASP A 732 32.80 10.94 15.07
CA ASP A 732 31.48 11.36 14.61
C ASP A 732 30.41 10.41 15.14
N ILE A 733 29.83 10.75 16.29
CA ILE A 733 28.80 9.94 16.95
C ILE A 733 27.62 9.69 16.01
N MET A 734 27.24 10.70 15.22
CA MET A 734 26.18 10.50 14.23
C MET A 734 26.68 9.54 13.15
N GLY A 735 27.84 9.79 12.55
CA GLY A 735 28.44 8.90 11.54
C GLY A 735 28.57 7.43 11.98
N MET A 736 28.80 7.13 13.27
CA MET A 736 28.81 5.75 13.77
C MET A 736 27.44 5.07 13.71
N GLU A 737 26.37 5.82 13.98
CA GLU A 737 25.00 5.33 13.98
C GLU A 737 24.34 5.45 12.60
N ASP A 738 25.04 5.98 11.59
CA ASP A 738 24.51 6.15 10.24
C ASP A 738 24.17 4.79 9.61
N PRO A 739 22.88 4.51 9.36
CA PRO A 739 22.49 3.25 8.75
C PRO A 739 22.80 3.27 7.26
N VAL A 740 23.28 2.16 6.74
CA VAL A 740 23.49 1.98 5.30
C VAL A 740 22.39 1.08 4.81
N TRP A 741 21.28 1.65 4.35
CA TRP A 741 20.18 0.88 3.79
C TRP A 741 20.36 0.65 2.29
N THR A 742 20.15 -0.59 1.86
CA THR A 742 20.15 -0.97 0.45
C THR A 742 18.93 -1.82 0.11
N GLU A 743 18.41 -1.65 -1.09
CA GLU A 743 17.34 -2.48 -1.66
C GLU A 743 17.96 -3.54 -2.56
N SER A 744 17.57 -4.81 -2.37
CA SER A 744 18.02 -5.88 -3.27
C SER A 744 17.55 -5.59 -4.69
N ASN A 745 18.35 -5.92 -5.70
CA ASN A 745 17.86 -5.91 -7.07
C ASN A 745 16.85 -7.05 -7.29
N TRP A 746 15.91 -6.85 -8.22
CA TRP A 746 14.98 -7.86 -8.71
C TRP A 746 14.64 -7.57 -10.19
N ASP A 747 14.33 -8.63 -10.95
CA ASP A 747 14.04 -8.51 -12.39
C ASP A 747 12.54 -8.27 -12.61
N THR A 748 11.72 -9.26 -12.24
CA THR A 748 10.27 -9.18 -12.29
C THR A 748 9.68 -9.73 -11.01
N ILE A 749 8.66 -9.05 -10.49
CA ILE A 749 7.88 -9.54 -9.36
C ILE A 749 6.49 -9.90 -9.86
N ASN A 750 6.14 -11.18 -9.83
CA ASN A 750 4.83 -11.64 -10.25
C ASN A 750 4.31 -12.81 -9.39
N VAL A 751 3.00 -12.98 -9.44
CA VAL A 751 2.32 -14.13 -8.87
C VAL A 751 1.33 -14.65 -9.89
N ARG A 752 1.35 -15.96 -10.12
CA ARG A 752 0.37 -16.63 -10.98
C ARG A 752 -0.29 -17.79 -10.26
N VAL A 753 -1.56 -17.99 -10.57
CA VAL A 753 -2.39 -19.08 -10.02
C VAL A 753 -2.87 -19.97 -11.14
N TYR A 754 -2.77 -21.28 -10.93
CA TYR A 754 -3.17 -22.29 -11.91
C TYR A 754 -3.55 -23.60 -11.23
N THR A 755 -4.13 -24.51 -12.02
CA THR A 755 -4.50 -25.85 -11.54
C THR A 755 -3.42 -26.87 -11.90
N VAL A 756 -3.07 -27.72 -10.95
CA VAL A 756 -2.10 -28.81 -11.14
C VAL A 756 -2.78 -30.14 -10.90
N GLN A 757 -2.53 -31.09 -11.79
CA GLN A 757 -3.01 -32.47 -11.68
C GLN A 757 -2.14 -33.27 -10.68
N THR A 758 -2.68 -34.35 -10.14
CA THR A 758 -1.89 -35.20 -9.23
C THR A 758 -0.67 -35.81 -9.92
N THR A 759 0.43 -35.97 -9.19
CA THR A 759 1.68 -36.58 -9.70
C THR A 759 1.48 -38.01 -10.23
N THR A 760 0.46 -38.71 -9.74
CA THR A 760 0.07 -40.04 -10.24
C THR A 760 -0.44 -39.97 -11.67
N TYR A 761 -1.22 -38.94 -11.99
CA TYR A 761 -1.76 -38.72 -13.33
C TYR A 761 -0.63 -38.39 -14.32
N ASP A 762 0.30 -37.51 -13.96
CA ASP A 762 1.46 -37.18 -14.80
C ASP A 762 2.31 -38.41 -15.13
N ARG A 763 2.56 -39.26 -14.12
CA ARG A 763 3.29 -40.53 -14.31
C ARG A 763 2.55 -41.49 -15.24
N LEU A 764 1.22 -41.52 -15.16
CA LEU A 764 0.39 -42.33 -16.04
C LEU A 764 0.44 -41.83 -17.49
N ILE A 765 0.34 -40.52 -17.71
CA ILE A 765 0.45 -39.90 -19.03
C ILE A 765 1.85 -40.15 -19.63
N LEU A 766 2.91 -39.98 -18.84
CA LEU A 766 4.28 -40.26 -19.28
C LEU A 766 4.45 -41.74 -19.69
N LEU A 767 3.94 -42.66 -18.87
CA LEU A 767 4.02 -44.10 -19.15
C LEU A 767 3.23 -44.46 -20.41
N LEU A 768 2.04 -43.90 -20.59
CA LEU A 768 1.24 -44.08 -21.80
C LEU A 768 1.98 -43.55 -23.04
N GLY A 769 2.60 -42.37 -22.94
CA GLY A 769 3.43 -41.80 -24.00
C GLY A 769 4.58 -42.73 -24.40
N ILE A 770 5.33 -43.24 -23.42
CA ILE A 770 6.42 -44.20 -23.65
C ILE A 770 5.91 -45.47 -24.35
N LEU A 771 4.77 -46.03 -23.90
CA LEU A 771 4.18 -47.22 -24.51
C LEU A 771 3.76 -46.98 -25.96
N VAL A 772 3.12 -45.84 -26.25
CA VAL A 772 2.72 -45.47 -27.61
C VAL A 772 3.93 -45.30 -28.51
N THR A 773 5.00 -44.65 -28.04
CA THR A 773 6.24 -44.49 -28.80
C THR A 773 6.91 -45.83 -29.11
N LEU A 774 7.00 -46.72 -28.12
CA LEU A 774 7.57 -48.06 -28.31
C LEU A 774 6.74 -48.90 -29.29
N PHE A 775 5.42 -48.84 -29.18
CA PHE A 775 4.52 -49.54 -30.08
C PHE A 775 4.61 -49.01 -31.51
N ALA A 776 4.63 -47.69 -31.70
CA ALA A 776 4.82 -47.05 -32.99
C ALA A 776 6.16 -47.44 -33.62
N TYR A 777 7.25 -47.43 -32.84
CA TYR A 777 8.56 -47.87 -33.31
C TYR A 777 8.54 -49.33 -33.79
N LEU A 778 7.94 -50.22 -33.01
CA LEU A 778 7.83 -51.64 -33.34
C LEU A 778 6.99 -51.86 -34.62
N LEU A 779 5.89 -51.13 -34.77
CA LEU A 779 5.09 -51.14 -36.01
C LEU A 779 5.88 -50.63 -37.22
N ILE A 780 6.66 -49.55 -37.07
CA ILE A 780 7.51 -49.01 -38.16
C ILE A 780 8.58 -50.03 -38.56
N VAL A 781 9.22 -50.70 -37.60
CA VAL A 781 10.21 -51.75 -37.88
C VAL A 781 9.55 -52.90 -38.65
N ILE A 782 8.42 -53.41 -38.17
CA ILE A 782 7.68 -54.49 -38.85
C ILE A 782 7.28 -54.07 -40.26
N ALA A 783 6.71 -52.87 -40.42
CA ALA A 783 6.31 -52.34 -41.73
C ALA A 783 7.51 -52.22 -42.68
N ARG A 784 8.66 -51.70 -42.21
CA ARG A 784 9.90 -51.64 -43.00
C ARG A 784 10.38 -53.01 -43.43
N THR A 785 10.36 -54.01 -42.54
CA THR A 785 10.75 -55.38 -42.87
C THR A 785 9.81 -56.01 -43.90
N LEU A 786 8.50 -55.78 -43.78
CA LEU A 786 7.51 -56.26 -44.74
C LEU A 786 7.65 -55.59 -46.11
N ILE A 787 7.90 -54.27 -46.14
CA ILE A 787 8.11 -53.51 -47.38
C ILE A 787 9.40 -53.93 -48.07
N ARG A 788 10.53 -54.09 -47.35
CA ARG A 788 11.79 -54.60 -47.94
C ARG A 788 11.61 -55.98 -48.58
N LYS A 789 10.93 -56.89 -47.88
CA LYS A 789 10.59 -58.22 -48.42
C LYS A 789 9.69 -58.15 -49.64
N ALA A 790 8.71 -57.23 -49.68
CA ALA A 790 7.83 -57.05 -50.82
C ALA A 790 8.53 -56.44 -52.05
N LEU A 791 9.50 -55.55 -51.83
CA LEU A 791 10.27 -54.88 -52.88
C LEU A 791 11.45 -55.72 -53.42
N LYS A 792 11.68 -56.94 -52.91
CA LYS A 792 12.83 -57.81 -53.26
C LYS A 792 14.18 -57.08 -53.21
N GLN A 793 14.32 -56.15 -52.27
CA GLN A 793 15.62 -55.58 -51.89
C GLN A 793 16.17 -56.45 -50.76
N ASP A 794 16.68 -57.62 -51.11
CA ASP A 794 17.61 -58.35 -50.24
C ASP A 794 19.04 -57.83 -50.48
#